data_AF-A0A848WQ60-F1
#
_entry.id   AF-A0A848WQ60-F1
#
_cell.length_a   1.000
_cell.length_b   1.000
_cell.length_c   1.000
_cell.angle_alpha   90.00
_cell.angle_beta   90.00
_cell.angle_gamma   90.00
#
_symmetry.space_group_name_H-M   'P 1'
#
loop_
_entity.id
_entity.type
_entity.pdbx_description
1 polymer ?
#
loop_
_entity_poly.entity_id
_entity_poly.type
_entity_poly.pdbx_seq_one_letter_code
_entity_poly.pdbx_strand_id
1 'polypeptide(L)'
;MKRPLFACSILLLFLSAPSTGVSQLPVIPSTPVEETRISLLDGKSVGPGKATSVSNFRLFLKYSAEKPIQLELANHGIELPAGENATADVTFEHIPNAPATIHVQREGDLKPLRIEMPDSTISDGSAAEKVGAKPGKDFPMDGAFTLMARFHTKSKNGTLAARAPATGKWQPNGKTLFLRGGVLTYDIGWVGAIRGGPNLADGKEHIAVLTVNEDGHADLFVDGKFVAEKGDFTSEDDPKHVFKIGSTATNFGGDFKDGKIEQVMFWKRQLDEDEIASLGKKDAETVNTPDFHWKPGGGEKPKAGEAPELVKFGAQPGFATEIKLEKTDGATFHEAWIQPLEKSDHADLVASWNAESFERGKAIYTQLCVTCHGTATQEGSIPLSLKFHDPKAEFKNGNDPFRMWQTLTKGYGLMTPMQQYSTRQKYDVIHYIREEFLAKANPKQLSKIDDAYLAALPRGMSLVEEKEAAKRPPQYELMDFGDVLFGTYQIEPGPVDENVNIAQKGIAFRLDPGPGGVSKGKAWAIYDHDTMRLAAFYIGDQFVDWKGIDFDGSHGTHTSIVGERIITNPDQPGWANPETGEGDAPRVVGKDGRKFGPIPRDWAQFKGIHFTNSAPVLEYEVGGTRVHEWVIGMKEGAFLRALKIGKSRNDLVLRINRGEKGTIRIPKNETPKTLTLATSTDGVTVEIPGALTSAEMEWTVGPENARFAPPTPVKTQIQPGTETGPFAVDVLTVPDADLNPHQSWMRTSGFDFYPDGKRAAVCTWMGDVWMVEGIDQLKGELTWKRICSGLFQPLGLKIVDGSIYVTCRD
;
A
#
# COMPACT_ATOMS: atom_id res chain seq x y z
N MET A 1 31.77 25.86 -77.40
CA MET A 1 32.09 26.79 -76.27
C MET A 1 31.38 26.20 -75.06
N LYS A 2 32.08 25.52 -74.13
CA LYS A 2 32.81 26.08 -72.97
C LYS A 2 31.84 26.87 -72.07
N ARG A 3 31.46 26.44 -70.87
CA ARG A 3 32.32 26.17 -69.69
C ARG A 3 31.61 25.35 -68.58
N PRO A 4 32.36 24.88 -67.56
CA PRO A 4 32.15 23.61 -66.85
C PRO A 4 31.97 23.74 -65.31
N LEU A 5 32.00 22.57 -64.67
CA LEU A 5 32.14 22.24 -63.24
C LEU A 5 32.86 23.28 -62.35
N PHE A 6 32.33 23.42 -61.13
CA PHE A 6 33.12 23.64 -59.91
C PHE A 6 32.69 22.65 -58.82
N ALA A 7 33.67 21.90 -58.33
CA ALA A 7 33.58 21.04 -57.16
C ALA A 7 33.43 21.90 -55.89
N CYS A 8 32.69 21.40 -54.90
CA CYS A 8 32.83 21.87 -53.53
C CYS A 8 32.93 20.67 -52.60
N SER A 9 34.11 20.55 -51.99
CA SER A 9 34.55 19.50 -51.11
C SER A 9 33.64 19.33 -49.90
N ILE A 10 33.31 18.08 -49.58
CA ILE A 10 32.75 17.67 -48.29
C ILE A 10 33.86 17.86 -47.25
N LEU A 11 33.77 18.94 -46.48
CA LEU A 11 34.55 19.13 -45.27
C LEU A 11 33.72 18.56 -44.12
N LEU A 12 34.20 17.48 -43.50
CA LEU A 12 33.67 16.97 -42.23
C LEU A 12 33.78 18.07 -41.18
N LEU A 13 32.65 18.71 -40.86
CA LEU A 13 32.48 19.42 -39.61
C LEU A 13 32.07 18.39 -38.55
N PHE A 14 32.98 18.14 -37.61
CA PHE A 14 32.66 17.53 -36.34
C PHE A 14 31.59 18.38 -35.64
N LEU A 15 30.33 18.01 -35.81
CA LEU A 15 29.24 18.43 -34.96
C LEU A 15 29.46 17.78 -33.60
N SER A 16 29.99 18.56 -32.65
CA SER A 16 29.86 18.29 -31.23
C SER A 16 28.40 17.98 -30.93
N ALA A 17 28.13 16.73 -30.52
CA ALA A 17 26.81 16.29 -30.12
C ALA A 17 26.22 17.26 -29.08
N PRO A 18 24.95 17.68 -29.20
CA PRO A 18 24.26 18.27 -28.07
C PRO A 18 24.18 17.17 -27.01
N SER A 19 24.78 17.43 -25.85
CA SER A 19 24.61 16.62 -24.65
C SER A 19 23.13 16.60 -24.30
N THR A 20 22.41 15.58 -24.76
CA THR A 20 21.09 15.24 -24.23
C THR A 20 21.29 14.81 -22.79
N GLY A 21 21.21 15.77 -21.88
CA GLY A 21 20.98 15.50 -20.46
C GLY A 21 19.59 14.87 -20.32
N VAL A 22 19.49 13.57 -20.61
CA VAL A 22 18.44 12.75 -20.01
C VAL A 22 18.69 12.90 -18.52
N SER A 23 17.74 13.50 -17.80
CA SER A 23 17.79 13.51 -16.34
C SER A 23 17.85 12.06 -15.89
N GLN A 24 19.05 11.57 -15.56
CA GLN A 24 19.20 10.29 -14.89
C GLN A 24 18.45 10.44 -13.58
N LEU A 25 17.37 9.67 -13.41
CA LEU A 25 16.75 9.48 -12.10
C LEU A 25 17.89 9.19 -11.11
N PRO A 26 17.94 9.86 -9.95
CA PRO A 26 19.02 9.65 -9.00
C PRO A 26 19.12 8.16 -8.69
N VAL A 27 20.23 7.55 -9.08
CA VAL A 27 20.53 6.16 -8.78
C VAL A 27 20.91 6.14 -7.31
N ILE A 28 20.01 5.65 -6.45
CA ILE A 28 20.32 5.47 -5.03
C ILE A 28 21.00 4.10 -4.90
N PRO A 29 22.33 4.05 -4.68
CA PRO A 29 23.01 2.77 -4.50
C PRO A 29 22.50 2.10 -3.23
N SER A 30 22.41 0.78 -3.25
CA SER A 30 22.15 0.02 -2.02
C SER A 30 23.38 0.04 -1.12
N THR A 31 23.15 0.11 0.19
CA THR A 31 24.20 0.11 1.21
C THR A 31 24.49 -1.34 1.62
N PRO A 32 25.75 -1.83 1.56
CA PRO A 32 26.14 -3.09 2.19
C PRO A 32 25.79 -3.12 3.69
N VAL A 33 25.53 -4.31 4.24
CA VAL A 33 25.10 -4.47 5.63
C VAL A 33 26.17 -3.93 6.59
N GLU A 34 27.45 -4.13 6.28
CA GLU A 34 28.58 -3.69 7.09
C GLU A 34 28.66 -2.16 7.18
N GLU A 35 28.28 -1.46 6.12
CA GLU A 35 28.26 0.01 6.03
C GLU A 35 27.02 0.64 6.69
N THR A 36 26.06 -0.18 7.15
CA THR A 36 24.93 0.33 7.96
C THR A 36 25.33 0.62 9.42
N ARG A 37 26.54 0.21 9.83
CA ARG A 37 27.07 0.39 11.19
C ARG A 37 27.96 1.62 11.25
N ILE A 38 27.78 2.42 12.29
CA ILE A 38 28.60 3.60 12.58
C ILE A 38 29.46 3.28 13.81
N SER A 39 30.77 3.21 13.60
CA SER A 39 31.76 2.98 14.67
C SER A 39 31.79 4.14 15.67
N LEU A 40 31.91 3.79 16.96
CA LEU A 40 32.08 4.73 18.08
C LEU A 40 33.53 4.80 18.60
N LEU A 41 34.48 4.08 17.97
CA LEU A 41 35.88 4.01 18.43
C LEU A 41 36.89 4.73 17.51
N ASP A 42 36.53 5.02 16.26
CA ASP A 42 37.49 5.41 15.20
C ASP A 42 37.93 6.88 15.19
N GLY A 43 37.72 7.63 16.28
CA GLY A 43 38.24 9.00 16.45
C GLY A 43 37.72 10.06 15.47
N LYS A 44 36.96 9.69 14.43
CA LYS A 44 36.27 10.61 13.51
C LYS A 44 34.84 10.94 13.94
N SER A 45 34.30 10.23 14.90
CA SER A 45 33.09 10.58 15.63
C SER A 45 33.00 9.62 16.81
N VAL A 46 32.84 10.19 18.01
CA VAL A 46 32.69 9.49 19.28
C VAL A 46 34.00 8.90 19.83
N GLY A 47 34.37 9.37 21.01
CA GLY A 47 35.24 8.70 21.96
C GLY A 47 34.49 8.67 23.29
N PRO A 48 34.99 7.99 24.34
CA PRO A 48 34.35 8.02 25.65
C PRO A 48 34.14 9.48 26.11
N GLY A 49 32.88 9.92 26.15
CA GLY A 49 32.48 11.29 26.53
C GLY A 49 31.99 12.23 25.43
N LYS A 50 31.69 11.78 24.19
CA LYS A 50 30.98 12.61 23.18
C LYS A 50 29.57 12.09 22.94
N ALA A 51 28.56 12.86 23.36
CA ALA A 51 27.15 12.56 23.10
C ALA A 51 26.84 12.69 21.59
N THR A 52 26.33 11.63 20.99
CA THR A 52 25.72 11.65 19.65
C THR A 52 24.21 11.69 19.84
N SER A 53 23.54 12.69 19.30
CA SER A 53 22.07 12.74 19.29
C SER A 53 21.54 11.80 18.22
N VAL A 54 21.03 10.63 18.63
CA VAL A 54 20.47 9.60 17.74
C VAL A 54 19.12 9.10 18.28
N SER A 55 18.32 8.45 17.44
CA SER A 55 17.00 7.91 17.81
C SER A 55 16.81 6.52 17.21
N ASN A 56 16.03 5.64 17.84
CA ASN A 56 15.64 4.34 17.27
C ASN A 56 16.85 3.55 16.72
N PHE A 57 17.76 3.13 17.60
CA PHE A 57 19.03 2.52 17.21
C PHE A 57 19.30 1.21 17.95
N ARG A 58 20.14 0.37 17.35
CA ARG A 58 20.86 -0.74 17.98
C ARG A 58 22.28 -0.28 18.31
N LEU A 59 22.73 -0.52 19.52
CA LEU A 59 24.08 -0.30 20.02
C LEU A 59 24.70 -1.65 20.34
N PHE A 60 25.86 -1.93 19.78
CA PHE A 60 26.65 -3.11 20.11
C PHE A 60 27.96 -2.70 20.76
N LEU A 61 28.34 -3.41 21.81
CA LEU A 61 29.57 -3.23 22.55
C LEU A 61 30.27 -4.58 22.72
N LYS A 62 31.57 -4.60 22.49
CA LYS A 62 32.48 -5.67 22.90
C LYS A 62 33.58 -5.05 23.73
N TYR A 63 33.77 -5.51 24.97
CA TYR A 63 34.63 -4.84 25.93
C TYR A 63 35.32 -5.84 26.86
N SER A 64 36.25 -5.36 27.67
CA SER A 64 36.85 -6.11 28.77
C SER A 64 36.95 -5.19 29.97
N ALA A 65 36.43 -5.62 31.12
CA ALA A 65 36.43 -4.81 32.32
C ALA A 65 36.53 -5.65 33.58
N GLU A 66 37.32 -5.18 34.54
CA GLU A 66 37.49 -5.80 35.86
C GLU A 66 36.29 -5.55 36.79
N LYS A 67 35.48 -4.54 36.49
CA LYS A 67 34.28 -4.14 37.25
C LYS A 67 33.12 -3.87 36.29
N PRO A 68 31.86 -3.98 36.75
CA PRO A 68 30.71 -3.61 35.96
C PRO A 68 30.81 -2.18 35.41
N ILE A 69 30.30 -1.96 34.19
CA ILE A 69 30.27 -0.66 33.52
C ILE A 69 28.83 -0.14 33.50
N GLN A 70 28.65 1.17 33.68
CA GLN A 70 27.33 1.81 33.53
C GLN A 70 27.18 2.43 32.14
N LEU A 71 26.15 1.98 31.42
CA LEU A 71 25.66 2.57 30.17
C LEU A 71 24.41 3.39 30.50
N GLU A 72 24.41 4.69 30.20
CA GLU A 72 23.27 5.56 30.40
C GLU A 72 22.61 5.91 29.05
N LEU A 73 21.31 5.58 28.94
CA LEU A 73 20.45 5.90 27.80
C LEU A 73 19.22 6.66 28.29
N ALA A 74 18.98 7.88 27.80
CA ALA A 74 17.82 8.70 28.18
C ALA A 74 17.61 8.85 29.71
N ASN A 75 18.71 9.04 30.46
CA ASN A 75 18.73 9.08 31.94
C ASN A 75 18.35 7.75 32.63
N HIS A 76 18.47 6.63 31.91
CA HIS A 76 18.33 5.28 32.46
C HIS A 76 19.70 4.59 32.46
N GLY A 77 20.17 4.19 33.64
CA GLY A 77 21.41 3.43 33.80
C GLY A 77 21.19 1.93 33.57
N ILE A 78 22.04 1.33 32.75
CA ILE A 78 22.08 -0.09 32.41
C ILE A 78 23.45 -0.61 32.86
N GLU A 79 23.44 -1.56 33.79
CA GLU A 79 24.66 -2.21 34.24
C GLU A 79 25.09 -3.31 33.26
N LEU A 80 26.34 -3.22 32.82
CA LEU A 80 27.02 -4.19 31.97
C LEU A 80 28.01 -4.99 32.83
N PRO A 81 27.99 -6.34 32.79
CA PRO A 81 28.80 -7.17 33.69
C PRO A 81 30.30 -7.01 33.47
N ALA A 82 31.10 -7.27 34.51
CA ALA A 82 32.54 -7.45 34.36
C ALA A 82 32.85 -8.73 33.57
N GLY A 83 33.92 -8.73 32.77
CA GLY A 83 34.29 -9.89 31.96
C GLY A 83 35.40 -9.59 30.97
N GLU A 84 36.00 -10.64 30.41
CA GLU A 84 36.98 -10.55 29.32
C GLU A 84 36.26 -10.81 27.98
N ASN A 85 36.44 -9.90 27.02
CA ASN A 85 35.75 -9.90 25.72
C ASN A 85 34.21 -9.97 25.79
N ALA A 86 33.63 -9.50 26.88
CA ALA A 86 32.19 -9.45 27.09
C ALA A 86 31.46 -8.64 26.01
N THR A 87 30.22 -9.06 25.71
CA THR A 87 29.39 -8.40 24.70
C THR A 87 28.09 -7.87 25.30
N ALA A 88 27.58 -6.78 24.72
CA ALA A 88 26.26 -6.25 25.00
C ALA A 88 25.62 -5.75 23.70
N ASP A 89 24.38 -6.17 23.44
CA ASP A 89 23.56 -5.76 22.31
C ASP A 89 22.29 -5.09 22.83
N VAL A 90 22.14 -3.80 22.56
CA VAL A 90 21.12 -2.94 23.15
C VAL A 90 20.32 -2.26 22.05
N THR A 91 19.00 -2.36 22.05
CA THR A 91 18.15 -1.51 21.21
C THR A 91 17.47 -0.44 22.06
N PHE A 92 17.36 0.77 21.52
CA PHE A 92 16.63 1.89 22.12
C PHE A 92 15.60 2.40 21.11
N GLU A 93 14.34 2.43 21.51
CA GLU A 93 13.20 2.88 20.70
C GLU A 93 12.42 3.97 21.43
N HIS A 94 12.15 5.10 20.78
CA HIS A 94 11.32 6.17 21.35
C HIS A 94 10.61 6.93 20.23
N ILE A 95 9.33 6.60 20.04
CA ILE A 95 8.47 7.18 19.00
C ILE A 95 7.31 7.98 19.63
N PRO A 96 6.66 8.87 18.87
CA PRO A 96 5.47 9.56 19.33
C PRO A 96 4.38 8.60 19.84
N ASN A 97 3.70 9.02 20.90
CA ASN A 97 2.60 8.29 21.55
C ASN A 97 2.98 6.91 22.13
N ALA A 98 4.27 6.58 22.23
CA ALA A 98 4.75 5.38 22.92
C ALA A 98 5.82 5.74 23.95
N PRO A 99 5.91 4.99 25.07
CA PRO A 99 7.02 5.13 26.00
C PRO A 99 8.32 4.61 25.38
N ALA A 100 9.43 5.25 25.72
CA ALA A 100 10.76 4.77 25.38
C ALA A 100 10.94 3.33 25.90
N THR A 101 11.51 2.47 25.06
CA THR A 101 11.73 1.05 25.32
C THR A 101 13.17 0.70 25.01
N ILE A 102 13.79 -0.06 25.90
CA ILE A 102 15.15 -0.57 25.77
C ILE A 102 15.10 -2.09 25.78
N HIS A 103 15.72 -2.75 24.81
CA HIS A 103 16.01 -4.19 24.91
C HIS A 103 17.50 -4.37 25.11
N VAL A 104 17.90 -5.20 26.07
CA VAL A 104 19.30 -5.41 26.45
C VAL A 104 19.59 -6.90 26.46
N GLN A 105 20.59 -7.33 25.69
CA GLN A 105 21.14 -8.68 25.74
C GLN A 105 22.62 -8.57 26.12
N ARG A 106 22.98 -9.00 27.33
CA ARG A 106 24.36 -9.04 27.82
C ARG A 106 24.92 -10.46 27.66
N GLU A 107 26.23 -10.58 27.75
CA GLU A 107 26.87 -11.88 27.90
C GLU A 107 26.34 -12.62 29.14
N GLY A 108 25.96 -13.88 28.96
CA GLY A 108 25.37 -14.72 30.02
C GLY A 108 23.86 -14.59 30.19
N ASP A 109 23.21 -13.56 29.63
CA ASP A 109 21.74 -13.47 29.64
C ASP A 109 21.14 -14.61 28.80
N LEU A 110 20.17 -15.35 29.34
CA LEU A 110 19.47 -16.42 28.61
C LEU A 110 18.50 -15.89 27.55
N LYS A 111 17.97 -14.68 27.76
CA LYS A 111 17.05 -13.96 26.86
C LYS A 111 17.28 -12.45 26.98
N PRO A 112 16.89 -11.66 25.96
CA PRO A 112 16.95 -10.20 26.04
C PRO A 112 16.01 -9.66 27.12
N LEU A 113 16.52 -8.75 27.96
CA LEU A 113 15.74 -8.00 28.94
C LEU A 113 15.04 -6.83 28.25
N ARG A 114 13.72 -6.72 28.41
CA ARG A 114 12.94 -5.56 27.97
C ARG A 114 12.64 -4.61 29.12
N ILE A 115 13.09 -3.36 28.98
CA ILE A 115 12.90 -2.26 29.92
C ILE A 115 12.00 -1.22 29.25
N GLU A 116 10.92 -0.82 29.92
CA GLU A 116 10.02 0.22 29.43
C GLU A 116 10.05 1.45 30.35
N MET A 117 9.98 2.65 29.78
CA MET A 117 10.02 3.93 30.50
C MET A 117 8.67 4.67 30.36
N PRO A 118 7.62 4.31 31.12
CA PRO A 118 6.26 4.80 30.92
C PRO A 118 6.10 6.32 30.94
N ASP A 119 6.83 7.00 31.83
CA ASP A 119 6.77 8.46 32.00
C ASP A 119 7.44 9.25 30.87
N SER A 120 8.06 8.57 29.89
CA SER A 120 8.70 9.19 28.73
C SER A 120 7.77 9.35 27.51
N THR A 121 6.49 8.99 27.63
CA THR A 121 5.54 9.10 26.52
C THR A 121 5.32 10.58 26.14
N ILE A 122 5.56 10.92 24.87
CA ILE A 122 5.35 12.27 24.32
C ILE A 122 4.34 12.16 23.18
N SER A 123 3.28 12.97 23.23
CA SER A 123 2.25 12.99 22.19
C SER A 123 2.59 13.96 21.07
N ASP A 124 2.25 13.60 19.83
CA ASP A 124 2.35 14.44 18.63
C ASP A 124 1.04 15.16 18.27
N GLY A 125 0.01 15.07 19.12
CA GLY A 125 -1.29 15.68 18.88
C GLY A 125 -2.22 14.88 17.95
N SER A 126 -1.77 13.75 17.40
CA SER A 126 -2.70 12.73 16.90
C SER A 126 -3.44 12.11 18.09
N ALA A 127 -4.69 11.68 17.91
CA ALA A 127 -5.53 11.20 19.00
C ALA A 127 -4.85 10.00 19.71
N ALA A 128 -4.11 10.29 20.77
CA ALA A 128 -3.44 9.29 21.58
C ALA A 128 -4.52 8.34 22.13
N GLU A 129 -4.48 7.07 21.70
CA GLU A 129 -4.98 6.01 22.56
C GLU A 129 -4.26 6.18 23.90
N LYS A 130 -5.04 6.42 24.97
CA LYS A 130 -4.50 6.67 26.30
C LYS A 130 -3.66 5.47 26.74
N VAL A 131 -2.35 5.54 26.60
CA VAL A 131 -1.41 4.51 27.06
C VAL A 131 -1.29 4.61 28.59
N GLY A 132 -2.21 3.95 29.28
CA GLY A 132 -2.00 3.43 30.63
C GLY A 132 -2.21 1.91 30.71
N ALA A 133 -2.53 1.30 29.57
CA ALA A 133 -2.99 -0.07 29.41
C ALA A 133 -2.19 -0.74 28.29
N LYS A 134 -1.50 -1.83 28.59
CA LYS A 134 -0.70 -2.59 27.61
C LYS A 134 -1.55 -3.68 26.96
N PRO A 135 -1.27 -4.10 25.71
CA PRO A 135 -2.02 -5.20 25.09
C PRO A 135 -1.99 -6.47 25.97
N GLY A 136 -3.16 -7.05 26.27
CA GLY A 136 -3.22 -8.23 27.13
C GLY A 136 -2.51 -9.46 26.55
N LYS A 137 -2.42 -9.55 25.21
CA LYS A 137 -1.76 -10.65 24.49
C LYS A 137 -0.29 -10.85 24.86
N ASP A 138 0.40 -9.81 25.33
CA ASP A 138 1.81 -9.88 25.70
C ASP A 138 2.01 -10.51 27.09
N PHE A 139 0.93 -10.64 27.88
CA PHE A 139 0.88 -11.13 29.25
C PHE A 139 -0.10 -12.32 29.35
N PRO A 140 0.24 -13.48 28.77
CA PRO A 140 -0.60 -14.67 28.85
C PRO A 140 -0.70 -15.15 30.30
N MET A 141 -1.92 -15.25 30.82
CA MET A 141 -2.20 -15.64 32.20
C MET A 141 -3.21 -16.81 32.26
N ASP A 142 -3.40 -17.52 31.15
CA ASP A 142 -4.24 -18.71 31.01
C ASP A 142 -3.45 -20.04 31.16
N GLY A 143 -2.12 -20.02 31.03
CA GLY A 143 -1.19 -21.12 31.32
C GLY A 143 -0.18 -20.80 32.42
N ALA A 144 1.03 -21.38 32.37
CA ALA A 144 2.07 -21.11 33.37
C ALA A 144 2.62 -19.66 33.30
N PHE A 145 2.65 -18.96 34.44
CA PHE A 145 3.23 -17.62 34.53
C PHE A 145 3.68 -17.27 35.96
N THR A 146 4.50 -16.22 36.07
CA THR A 146 4.83 -15.58 37.36
C THR A 146 4.72 -14.07 37.24
N LEU A 147 4.07 -13.44 38.22
CA LEU A 147 3.90 -12.00 38.35
C LEU A 147 4.47 -11.54 39.69
N MET A 148 5.43 -10.62 39.65
CA MET A 148 6.05 -10.04 40.84
C MET A 148 5.79 -8.54 40.89
N ALA A 149 5.51 -8.02 42.09
CA ALA A 149 5.45 -6.60 42.36
C ALA A 149 6.23 -6.24 43.64
N ARG A 150 7.10 -5.23 43.54
CA ARG A 150 7.80 -4.61 44.67
C ARG A 150 7.13 -3.28 45.00
N PHE A 151 6.71 -3.09 46.24
CA PHE A 151 5.92 -1.92 46.62
C PHE A 151 6.05 -1.57 48.11
N HIS A 152 5.64 -0.37 48.48
CA HIS A 152 5.40 0.03 49.87
C HIS A 152 4.11 0.85 49.95
N THR A 153 3.29 0.66 50.98
CA THR A 153 2.01 1.38 51.15
C THR A 153 1.50 1.36 52.59
N LYS A 154 0.70 2.35 53.00
CA LYS A 154 -0.11 2.28 54.23
C LYS A 154 -1.59 2.04 53.93
N SER A 155 -1.98 2.00 52.64
CA SER A 155 -3.34 1.70 52.24
C SER A 155 -3.63 0.21 52.34
N LYS A 156 -4.76 -0.11 52.96
CA LYS A 156 -5.25 -1.49 53.06
C LYS A 156 -5.82 -2.02 51.74
N ASN A 157 -6.04 -1.17 50.73
CA ASN A 157 -6.54 -1.61 49.44
C ASN A 157 -5.78 -0.92 48.29
N GLY A 158 -5.59 -1.65 47.19
CA GLY A 158 -4.95 -1.12 45.99
C GLY A 158 -4.40 -2.23 45.09
N THR A 159 -4.59 -2.10 43.78
CA THR A 159 -4.09 -3.04 42.78
C THR A 159 -2.60 -2.90 42.53
N LEU A 160 -1.87 -4.01 42.54
CA LEU A 160 -0.45 -4.02 42.17
C LEU A 160 -0.31 -4.15 40.66
N ALA A 161 -0.90 -5.20 40.08
CA ALA A 161 -0.96 -5.41 38.64
C ALA A 161 -2.21 -6.24 38.27
N ALA A 162 -2.72 -6.02 37.06
CA ALA A 162 -3.94 -6.67 36.58
C ALA A 162 -3.94 -6.87 35.07
N ARG A 163 -4.50 -7.98 34.63
CA ARG A 163 -5.05 -8.13 33.28
C ARG A 163 -6.56 -7.99 33.36
N ALA A 164 -7.09 -6.87 32.85
CA ALA A 164 -8.47 -6.48 33.07
C ALA A 164 -9.01 -5.63 31.90
N PRO A 165 -10.33 -5.38 31.80
CA PRO A 165 -10.89 -4.49 30.77
C PRO A 165 -10.21 -3.13 30.76
N ALA A 166 -9.93 -2.58 29.57
CA ALA A 166 -9.24 -1.29 29.43
C ALA A 166 -9.93 -0.16 30.20
N THR A 167 -11.26 -0.12 30.14
CA THR A 167 -12.10 0.76 30.95
C THR A 167 -13.37 0.01 31.38
N GLY A 168 -14.10 0.59 32.34
CA GLY A 168 -15.41 0.07 32.75
C GLY A 168 -15.35 -0.91 33.93
N LYS A 169 -16.42 -1.70 34.05
CA LYS A 169 -16.66 -2.59 35.21
C LYS A 169 -15.83 -3.87 35.10
N TRP A 170 -15.64 -4.55 36.24
CA TRP A 170 -15.07 -5.90 36.31
C TRP A 170 -15.81 -6.84 35.37
N GLN A 171 -15.08 -7.71 34.67
CA GLN A 171 -15.61 -8.63 33.65
C GLN A 171 -15.07 -10.05 33.89
N PRO A 172 -15.74 -11.09 33.35
CA PRO A 172 -15.24 -12.46 33.39
C PRO A 172 -13.80 -12.52 32.88
N ASN A 173 -13.01 -13.46 33.40
CA ASN A 173 -11.61 -13.69 33.00
C ASN A 173 -10.63 -12.55 33.33
N GLY A 174 -11.06 -11.48 34.00
CA GLY A 174 -10.14 -10.48 34.55
C GLY A 174 -9.30 -11.10 35.66
N LYS A 175 -8.00 -10.85 35.68
CA LYS A 175 -7.03 -11.41 36.64
C LYS A 175 -6.31 -10.27 37.34
N THR A 176 -6.44 -10.15 38.67
CA THR A 176 -5.91 -9.01 39.42
C THR A 176 -5.17 -9.46 40.67
N LEU A 177 -3.92 -9.01 40.82
CA LEU A 177 -3.12 -9.12 42.05
C LEU A 177 -3.16 -7.77 42.80
N PHE A 178 -3.65 -7.77 44.04
CA PHE A 178 -3.97 -6.55 44.77
C PHE A 178 -3.99 -6.77 46.29
N LEU A 179 -4.08 -5.67 47.04
CA LEU A 179 -4.34 -5.72 48.48
C LEU A 179 -5.84 -5.59 48.75
N ARG A 180 -6.36 -6.46 49.63
CA ARG A 180 -7.72 -6.36 50.18
C ARG A 180 -7.66 -6.42 51.70
N GLY A 181 -7.99 -5.32 52.37
CA GLY A 181 -7.87 -5.24 53.84
C GLY A 181 -6.43 -5.34 54.36
N GLY A 182 -5.44 -5.05 53.53
CA GLY A 182 -4.01 -5.12 53.81
C GLY A 182 -3.37 -6.46 53.47
N VAL A 183 -4.15 -7.45 53.03
CA VAL A 183 -3.67 -8.80 52.73
C VAL A 183 -3.57 -8.99 51.21
N LEU A 184 -2.49 -9.65 50.77
CA LEU A 184 -2.28 -9.98 49.37
C LEU A 184 -3.41 -10.89 48.86
N THR A 185 -4.01 -10.50 47.74
CA THR A 185 -5.17 -11.17 47.14
C THR A 185 -4.96 -11.29 45.64
N TYR A 186 -5.21 -12.47 45.08
CA TYR A 186 -5.34 -12.69 43.64
C TYR A 186 -6.77 -13.14 43.32
N ASP A 187 -7.43 -12.45 42.39
CA ASP A 187 -8.83 -12.70 42.02
C ASP A 187 -8.95 -12.86 40.51
N ILE A 188 -9.72 -13.88 40.12
CA ILE A 188 -10.10 -14.18 38.74
C ILE A 188 -11.60 -13.97 38.62
N GLY A 189 -12.00 -13.06 37.72
CA GLY A 189 -13.38 -12.66 37.53
C GLY A 189 -14.29 -13.85 37.24
N TRP A 190 -15.34 -13.98 38.06
CA TRP A 190 -16.34 -15.07 38.02
C TRP A 190 -15.81 -16.47 38.41
N VAL A 191 -14.54 -16.58 38.80
CA VAL A 191 -13.93 -17.83 39.31
C VAL A 191 -13.71 -17.75 40.83
N GLY A 192 -13.22 -16.63 41.34
CA GLY A 192 -13.09 -16.37 42.78
C GLY A 192 -11.77 -15.69 43.16
N ALA A 193 -11.35 -15.86 44.41
CA ALA A 193 -10.10 -15.27 44.92
C ALA A 193 -9.31 -16.22 45.82
N ILE A 194 -8.00 -15.99 45.89
CA ILE A 194 -7.07 -16.51 46.89
C ILE A 194 -6.48 -15.33 47.67
N ARG A 195 -6.31 -15.49 48.99
CA ARG A 195 -5.69 -14.48 49.84
C ARG A 195 -4.86 -15.12 50.94
N GLY A 196 -3.75 -14.50 51.30
CA GLY A 196 -2.89 -14.99 52.37
C GLY A 196 -1.83 -14.00 52.80
N GLY A 197 -1.23 -14.26 53.96
CA GLY A 197 -0.08 -13.52 54.45
C GLY A 197 -0.42 -12.41 55.47
N PRO A 198 0.61 -11.67 55.91
CA PRO A 198 0.45 -10.62 56.91
C PRO A 198 -0.21 -9.37 56.32
N ASN A 199 -0.51 -8.39 57.18
CA ASN A 199 -0.93 -7.07 56.72
C ASN A 199 0.27 -6.30 56.15
N LEU A 200 0.27 -6.08 54.83
CA LEU A 200 1.32 -5.41 54.05
C LEU A 200 1.14 -3.88 53.99
N ALA A 201 0.09 -3.36 54.61
CA ALA A 201 -0.19 -1.92 54.67
C ALA A 201 0.51 -1.25 55.87
N ASP A 202 1.81 -1.52 56.05
CA ASP A 202 2.61 -1.03 57.18
C ASP A 202 3.60 0.09 56.80
N GLY A 203 3.64 0.47 55.52
CA GLY A 203 4.53 1.49 54.96
C GLY A 203 5.96 1.01 54.70
N LYS A 204 6.28 -0.26 54.95
CA LYS A 204 7.56 -0.86 54.58
C LYS A 204 7.50 -1.42 53.16
N GLU A 205 8.69 -1.67 52.62
CA GLU A 205 8.85 -2.32 51.34
C GLU A 205 8.57 -3.81 51.45
N HIS A 206 7.78 -4.32 50.50
CA HIS A 206 7.41 -5.72 50.36
C HIS A 206 7.56 -6.18 48.91
N ILE A 207 7.78 -7.48 48.74
CA ILE A 207 7.75 -8.18 47.46
C ILE A 207 6.58 -9.16 47.49
N ALA A 208 5.61 -8.95 46.60
CA ALA A 208 4.52 -9.90 46.35
C ALA A 208 4.82 -10.69 45.08
N VAL A 209 4.68 -12.01 45.15
CA VAL A 209 4.80 -12.91 43.99
C VAL A 209 3.55 -13.76 43.88
N LEU A 210 3.02 -13.85 42.67
CA LEU A 210 2.03 -14.82 42.24
C LEU A 210 2.68 -15.72 41.21
N THR A 211 2.67 -17.03 41.41
CA THR A 211 3.07 -18.00 40.39
C THR A 211 1.92 -18.97 40.11
N VAL A 212 1.75 -19.33 38.85
CA VAL A 212 0.75 -20.28 38.38
C VAL A 212 1.43 -21.30 37.48
N ASN A 213 1.16 -22.59 37.69
CA ASN A 213 1.69 -23.66 36.85
C ASN A 213 0.77 -23.97 35.64
N GLU A 214 1.17 -24.89 34.77
CA GLU A 214 0.39 -25.26 33.58
C GLU A 214 -1.00 -25.85 33.90
N ASP A 215 -1.15 -26.47 35.07
CA ASP A 215 -2.42 -27.05 35.54
C ASP A 215 -3.32 -26.02 36.24
N GLY A 216 -2.89 -24.76 36.33
CA GLY A 216 -3.63 -23.68 36.98
C GLY A 216 -3.53 -23.68 38.50
N HIS A 217 -2.57 -24.38 39.11
CA HIS A 217 -2.28 -24.26 40.54
C HIS A 217 -1.59 -22.93 40.82
N ALA A 218 -2.21 -22.10 41.65
CA ALA A 218 -1.77 -20.73 41.93
C ALA A 218 -1.24 -20.58 43.36
N ASP A 219 -0.01 -20.09 43.49
CA ASP A 219 0.68 -19.85 44.77
C ASP A 219 0.99 -18.36 44.98
N LEU A 220 0.79 -17.89 46.20
CA LEU A 220 1.14 -16.54 46.65
C LEU A 220 2.32 -16.59 47.61
N PHE A 221 3.27 -15.68 47.39
CA PHE A 221 4.41 -15.46 48.26
C PHE A 221 4.54 -13.98 48.65
N VAL A 222 5.01 -13.74 49.87
CA VAL A 222 5.36 -12.42 50.39
C VAL A 222 6.79 -12.49 50.92
N ASP A 223 7.66 -11.60 50.44
CA ASP A 223 9.06 -11.47 50.88
C ASP A 223 9.81 -12.82 50.83
N GLY A 224 9.57 -13.59 49.75
CA GLY A 224 10.16 -14.92 49.53
C GLY A 224 9.55 -16.06 50.36
N LYS A 225 8.45 -15.81 51.09
CA LYS A 225 7.77 -16.82 51.92
C LYS A 225 6.39 -17.15 51.39
N PHE A 226 6.06 -18.42 51.33
CA PHE A 226 4.73 -18.92 50.95
C PHE A 226 3.65 -18.40 51.90
N VAL A 227 2.50 -17.99 51.36
CA VAL A 227 1.38 -17.46 52.16
C VAL A 227 -0.01 -17.99 51.84
N ALA A 228 -0.25 -18.51 50.62
CA ALA A 228 -1.52 -19.14 50.24
C ALA A 228 -1.38 -19.89 48.90
N GLU A 229 -2.22 -20.89 48.68
CA GLU A 229 -2.34 -21.64 47.42
C GLU A 229 -3.81 -21.90 47.04
N LYS A 230 -4.03 -22.26 45.77
CA LYS A 230 -5.27 -22.90 45.31
C LYS A 230 -5.04 -23.64 44.00
N GLY A 231 -5.41 -24.92 43.98
CA GLY A 231 -5.45 -25.74 42.75
C GLY A 231 -6.61 -25.37 41.82
N ASP A 232 -6.48 -25.74 40.54
CA ASP A 232 -7.48 -25.52 39.48
C ASP A 232 -7.98 -24.07 39.40
N PHE A 233 -7.07 -23.11 39.57
CA PHE A 233 -7.36 -21.69 39.72
C PHE A 233 -6.77 -20.86 38.58
N THR A 234 -7.22 -21.16 37.36
CA THR A 234 -6.93 -20.43 36.12
C THR A 234 -8.21 -20.12 35.34
N SER A 235 -8.12 -19.31 34.28
CA SER A 235 -9.19 -19.08 33.31
C SER A 235 -8.61 -18.71 31.96
N GLU A 236 -9.39 -18.88 30.88
CA GLU A 236 -9.04 -18.33 29.57
C GLU A 236 -8.74 -16.83 29.63
N ASP A 237 -8.00 -16.38 28.64
CA ASP A 237 -7.52 -15.03 28.49
C ASP A 237 -8.42 -14.23 27.52
N ASP A 238 -9.05 -13.17 28.02
CA ASP A 238 -9.88 -12.31 27.15
C ASP A 238 -8.98 -11.45 26.24
N PRO A 239 -9.14 -11.49 24.90
CA PRO A 239 -8.31 -10.74 23.96
C PRO A 239 -8.54 -9.22 24.03
N LYS A 240 -9.63 -8.75 24.63
CA LYS A 240 -9.95 -7.33 24.82
C LYS A 240 -9.39 -6.75 26.12
N HIS A 241 -8.90 -7.60 27.01
CA HIS A 241 -8.30 -7.14 28.26
C HIS A 241 -6.88 -6.63 28.01
N VAL A 242 -6.45 -5.73 28.89
CA VAL A 242 -5.16 -5.06 28.84
C VAL A 242 -4.43 -5.30 30.15
N PHE A 243 -3.11 -5.30 30.12
CA PHE A 243 -2.27 -5.36 31.30
C PHE A 243 -2.07 -3.97 31.88
N LYS A 244 -2.25 -3.84 33.20
CA LYS A 244 -2.22 -2.57 33.95
C LYS A 244 -1.37 -2.74 35.20
N ILE A 245 -0.68 -1.68 35.58
CA ILE A 245 0.07 -1.57 36.83
C ILE A 245 -0.62 -0.51 37.68
N GLY A 246 -0.80 -0.78 38.98
CA GLY A 246 -1.42 0.18 39.91
C GLY A 246 -2.94 0.34 39.77
N SER A 247 -3.61 -0.34 38.83
CA SER A 247 -5.05 -0.20 38.58
C SER A 247 -5.66 -1.45 37.95
N THR A 248 -6.99 -1.58 38.01
CA THR A 248 -7.76 -2.69 37.40
C THR A 248 -9.04 -2.16 36.73
N ALA A 249 -10.21 -2.75 36.99
CA ALA A 249 -11.51 -2.23 36.62
C ALA A 249 -12.04 -1.18 37.62
N THR A 250 -12.85 -0.25 37.11
CA THR A 250 -13.31 0.95 37.86
C THR A 250 -14.11 0.67 39.14
N ASN A 251 -14.71 -0.51 39.27
CA ASN A 251 -15.54 -0.91 40.40
C ASN A 251 -14.98 -2.11 41.19
N PHE A 252 -13.70 -2.46 41.01
CA PHE A 252 -13.07 -3.63 41.63
C PHE A 252 -11.61 -3.33 42.00
N GLY A 253 -11.06 -3.98 43.03
CA GLY A 253 -9.65 -3.89 43.45
C GLY A 253 -9.16 -2.55 44.02
N GLY A 254 -9.61 -1.42 43.44
CA GLY A 254 -9.17 -0.06 43.75
C GLY A 254 -7.80 0.26 43.18
N ASP A 255 -7.57 1.51 42.76
CA ASP A 255 -6.24 1.92 42.30
C ASP A 255 -5.26 2.04 43.48
N PHE A 256 -3.98 1.82 43.19
CA PHE A 256 -2.89 2.05 44.11
C PHE A 256 -2.62 3.55 44.25
N LYS A 257 -3.04 4.15 45.36
CA LYS A 257 -3.04 5.62 45.55
C LYS A 257 -2.11 6.13 46.65
N ASP A 258 -1.61 5.25 47.51
CA ASP A 258 -0.79 5.59 48.67
C ASP A 258 0.48 4.74 48.69
N GLY A 259 1.65 5.37 48.80
CA GLY A 259 2.96 4.73 48.63
C GLY A 259 3.41 4.62 47.17
N LYS A 260 4.29 3.65 46.85
CA LYS A 260 4.80 3.43 45.49
C LYS A 260 4.90 1.96 45.14
N ILE A 261 4.67 1.65 43.86
CA ILE A 261 5.12 0.41 43.23
C ILE A 261 6.47 0.72 42.59
N GLU A 262 7.51 0.05 43.05
CA GLU A 262 8.90 0.28 42.63
C GLU A 262 9.35 -0.64 41.51
N GLN A 263 8.67 -1.77 41.33
CA GLN A 263 9.03 -2.75 40.30
C GLN A 263 7.84 -3.65 40.01
N VAL A 264 7.65 -4.01 38.74
CA VAL A 264 6.76 -5.09 38.32
C VAL A 264 7.50 -5.94 37.30
N MET A 265 7.54 -7.25 37.54
CA MET A 265 8.17 -8.22 36.64
C MET A 265 7.18 -9.32 36.28
N PHE A 266 7.30 -9.85 35.07
CA PHE A 266 6.45 -10.92 34.58
C PHE A 266 7.27 -11.96 33.80
N TRP A 267 6.97 -13.24 34.04
CA TRP A 267 7.52 -14.38 33.34
C TRP A 267 6.39 -15.21 32.75
N LYS A 268 6.56 -15.69 31.52
CA LYS A 268 5.68 -16.66 30.84
C LYS A 268 5.97 -18.11 31.26
N ARG A 269 6.37 -18.29 32.52
CA ARG A 269 6.66 -19.57 33.17
C ARG A 269 6.48 -19.44 34.69
N GLN A 270 6.38 -20.59 35.35
CA GLN A 270 6.51 -20.69 36.80
C GLN A 270 7.97 -20.49 37.25
N LEU A 271 8.17 -19.75 38.34
CA LEU A 271 9.43 -19.73 39.09
C LEU A 271 9.38 -20.78 40.22
N ASP A 272 10.52 -21.40 40.51
CA ASP A 272 10.62 -22.33 41.64
C ASP A 272 10.83 -21.63 43.00
N GLU A 273 10.76 -22.38 44.10
CA GLU A 273 10.89 -21.81 45.45
C GLU A 273 12.24 -21.16 45.73
N ASP A 274 13.33 -21.65 45.13
CA ASP A 274 14.68 -21.11 45.31
C ASP A 274 14.85 -19.79 44.55
N GLU A 275 14.29 -19.71 43.33
CA GLU A 275 14.17 -18.48 42.56
C GLU A 275 13.34 -17.44 43.34
N ILE A 276 12.18 -17.83 43.88
CA ILE A 276 11.31 -16.93 44.66
C ILE A 276 11.96 -16.50 45.99
N ALA A 277 12.68 -17.39 46.67
CA ALA A 277 13.43 -17.06 47.87
C ALA A 277 14.56 -16.05 47.58
N SER A 278 15.17 -16.12 46.39
CA SER A 278 16.19 -15.18 45.93
C SER A 278 15.58 -13.79 45.64
N LEU A 279 14.39 -13.74 45.04
CA LEU A 279 13.62 -12.49 44.92
C LEU A 279 13.37 -11.85 46.31
N GLY A 280 12.99 -12.65 47.31
CA GLY A 280 12.73 -12.20 48.68
C GLY A 280 13.95 -11.59 49.40
N LYS A 281 15.18 -11.95 49.00
CA LYS A 281 16.43 -11.35 49.49
C LYS A 281 16.77 -10.02 48.82
N LYS A 282 15.87 -9.51 47.97
CA LYS A 282 16.03 -8.27 47.18
C LYS A 282 17.13 -8.35 46.11
N ASP A 283 17.52 -9.57 45.74
CA ASP A 283 18.52 -9.86 44.71
C ASP A 283 17.84 -10.30 43.41
N ALA A 284 16.94 -9.46 42.90
CA ALA A 284 16.09 -9.80 41.76
C ALA A 284 16.88 -10.00 40.44
N GLU A 285 18.16 -9.64 40.41
CA GLU A 285 19.03 -9.80 39.25
C GLU A 285 19.74 -11.17 39.20
N THR A 286 19.64 -11.99 40.26
CA THR A 286 20.14 -13.38 40.25
C THR A 286 19.11 -14.40 39.77
N VAL A 287 17.85 -13.97 39.59
CA VAL A 287 16.77 -14.79 39.04
C VAL A 287 16.69 -14.56 37.52
N ASN A 288 16.53 -15.64 36.76
CA ASN A 288 16.54 -15.63 35.29
C ASN A 288 15.66 -14.52 34.69
N THR A 289 16.10 -13.95 33.56
CA THR A 289 15.55 -12.74 32.91
C THR A 289 14.01 -12.78 32.74
N PRO A 290 13.26 -11.77 33.24
CA PRO A 290 11.81 -11.68 33.02
C PRO A 290 11.44 -11.35 31.58
N ASP A 291 10.28 -11.85 31.12
CA ASP A 291 9.70 -11.50 29.82
C ASP A 291 9.18 -10.04 29.78
N PHE A 292 8.98 -9.43 30.95
CA PHE A 292 8.68 -8.01 31.09
C PHE A 292 9.21 -7.45 32.42
N HIS A 293 9.88 -6.30 32.36
CA HIS A 293 10.43 -5.60 33.52
C HIS A 293 10.07 -4.11 33.50
N TRP A 294 9.29 -3.70 34.49
CA TRP A 294 8.89 -2.32 34.71
C TRP A 294 9.48 -1.77 36.00
N LYS A 295 10.01 -0.54 35.94
CA LYS A 295 10.38 0.30 37.09
C LYS A 295 9.78 1.70 36.85
N PRO A 296 9.40 2.45 37.89
CA PRO A 296 9.02 3.85 37.75
C PRO A 296 10.21 4.63 37.18
N GLY A 297 9.98 5.48 36.18
CA GLY A 297 11.04 6.27 35.56
C GLY A 297 11.68 7.20 36.60
N GLY A 298 13.01 7.20 36.69
CA GLY A 298 13.76 8.10 37.57
C GLY A 298 13.94 9.52 37.01
N GLY A 299 13.49 9.79 35.78
CA GLY A 299 13.57 11.09 35.14
C GLY A 299 12.41 12.01 35.53
N GLU A 300 12.67 13.31 35.67
CA GLU A 300 11.60 14.31 35.67
C GLU A 300 10.73 14.12 34.42
N LYS A 301 9.40 14.18 34.57
CA LYS A 301 8.51 14.33 33.42
C LYS A 301 8.97 15.56 32.64
N PRO A 302 9.19 15.47 31.31
CA PRO A 302 9.53 16.64 30.52
C PRO A 302 8.50 17.74 30.78
N LYS A 303 8.94 18.93 31.17
CA LYS A 303 8.03 20.06 31.32
C LYS A 303 7.40 20.34 29.96
N ALA A 304 6.13 20.73 29.94
CA ALA A 304 5.45 21.09 28.70
C ALA A 304 6.23 22.23 28.01
N GLY A 305 6.85 21.93 26.87
CA GLY A 305 7.74 22.84 26.14
C GLY A 305 9.21 22.40 26.02
N GLU A 306 9.63 21.32 26.68
CA GLU A 306 11.00 20.77 26.68
C GLU A 306 11.06 19.31 26.14
N ALA A 307 10.27 18.96 25.11
CA ALA A 307 10.37 17.64 24.49
C ALA A 307 11.68 17.53 23.68
N PRO A 308 12.40 16.38 23.72
CA PRO A 308 13.55 16.15 22.84
C PRO A 308 13.17 16.34 21.37
N GLU A 309 14.14 16.74 20.55
CA GLU A 309 13.93 16.90 19.11
C GLU A 309 13.57 15.56 18.45
N LEU A 310 12.62 15.57 17.51
CA LEU A 310 12.31 14.40 16.69
C LEU A 310 13.32 14.32 15.53
N VAL A 311 14.22 13.34 15.59
CA VAL A 311 15.28 13.14 14.59
C VAL A 311 14.96 11.92 13.74
N LYS A 312 15.28 11.96 12.45
CA LYS A 312 15.15 10.82 11.54
C LYS A 312 16.51 10.18 11.30
N PHE A 313 16.92 9.32 12.23
CA PHE A 313 18.14 8.51 12.08
C PHE A 313 17.90 7.22 11.26
N GLY A 314 16.76 6.55 11.48
CA GLY A 314 16.39 5.30 10.81
C GLY A 314 15.08 5.38 10.02
N ALA A 315 14.39 4.24 9.91
CA ALA A 315 13.17 4.11 9.11
C ALA A 315 11.98 4.91 9.66
N GLN A 316 11.99 5.20 10.97
CA GLN A 316 10.99 5.98 11.68
C GLN A 316 11.65 7.12 12.45
N PRO A 317 11.12 8.36 12.35
CA PRO A 317 11.52 9.44 13.24
C PRO A 317 11.32 9.04 14.71
N GLY A 318 12.26 9.41 15.57
CA GLY A 318 12.18 9.18 17.01
C GLY A 318 12.77 10.32 17.80
N PHE A 319 12.51 10.33 19.09
CA PHE A 319 13.06 11.35 19.98
C PHE A 319 14.57 11.15 20.15
N ALA A 320 15.30 12.26 20.05
CA ALA A 320 16.74 12.32 20.24
C ALA A 320 17.16 11.82 21.63
N THR A 321 18.12 10.91 21.65
CA THR A 321 18.73 10.32 22.86
C THR A 321 20.25 10.40 22.78
N GLU A 322 20.87 10.70 23.92
CA GLU A 322 22.31 10.62 24.08
C GLU A 322 22.72 9.23 24.58
N ILE A 323 23.83 8.72 24.03
CA ILE A 323 24.50 7.51 24.53
C ILE A 323 25.66 7.95 25.42
N LYS A 324 25.61 7.63 26.72
CA LYS A 324 26.67 7.93 27.68
C LYS A 324 27.25 6.65 28.24
N LEU A 325 28.56 6.48 28.07
CA LEU A 325 29.31 5.39 28.69
C LEU A 325 30.18 6.00 29.79
N GLU A 326 29.93 5.61 31.04
CA GLU A 326 30.75 6.08 32.15
C GLU A 326 32.19 5.59 32.02
N LYS A 327 33.15 6.43 32.40
CA LYS A 327 34.56 6.05 32.40
C LYS A 327 34.83 5.15 33.60
N THR A 328 34.92 3.84 33.35
CA THR A 328 35.35 2.85 34.36
C THR A 328 36.86 2.60 34.23
N ASP A 329 37.62 2.83 35.30
CA ASP A 329 39.04 2.51 35.34
C ASP A 329 39.27 1.00 35.13
N GLY A 330 40.12 0.65 34.15
CA GLY A 330 40.38 -0.73 33.77
C GLY A 330 39.46 -1.32 32.68
N ALA A 331 38.50 -0.56 32.16
CA ALA A 331 37.65 -0.99 31.04
C ALA A 331 38.29 -0.66 29.67
N THR A 332 38.30 -1.63 28.76
CA THR A 332 38.76 -1.50 27.36
C THR A 332 37.64 -1.89 26.41
N PHE A 333 37.28 -1.03 25.45
CA PHE A 333 36.32 -1.36 24.40
C PHE A 333 37.06 -1.82 23.15
N HIS A 334 36.75 -3.02 22.67
CA HIS A 334 37.33 -3.63 21.47
C HIS A 334 36.49 -3.32 20.23
N GLU A 335 35.17 -3.30 20.38
CA GLU A 335 34.23 -2.89 19.35
C GLU A 335 33.09 -2.09 19.98
N ALA A 336 32.70 -0.99 19.33
CA ALA A 336 31.51 -0.24 19.70
C ALA A 336 30.92 0.40 18.45
N TRP A 337 29.66 0.14 18.14
CA TRP A 337 28.99 0.71 16.97
C TRP A 337 27.48 0.85 17.20
N ILE A 338 26.88 1.77 16.45
CA ILE A 338 25.43 1.92 16.35
C ILE A 338 24.92 1.58 14.95
N GLN A 339 23.67 1.13 14.85
CA GLN A 339 22.99 0.82 13.60
C GLN A 339 21.54 1.32 13.71
N PRO A 340 20.98 2.01 12.70
CA PRO A 340 19.59 2.44 12.73
C PRO A 340 18.64 1.23 12.77
N LEU A 341 17.55 1.34 13.52
CA LEU A 341 16.47 0.35 13.50
C LEU A 341 15.58 0.54 12.26
N GLU A 342 15.01 -0.56 11.81
CA GLU A 342 14.09 -0.66 10.69
C GLU A 342 12.66 -0.97 11.17
N LYS A 343 11.66 -0.80 10.29
CA LYS A 343 10.26 -1.04 10.68
C LYS A 343 9.97 -2.51 11.01
N SER A 344 10.69 -3.42 10.38
CA SER A 344 10.52 -4.87 10.50
C SER A 344 11.88 -5.52 10.71
N ASP A 345 11.92 -6.65 11.42
CA ASP A 345 13.16 -7.36 11.64
C ASP A 345 13.58 -8.15 10.39
N HIS A 346 14.68 -7.71 9.78
CA HIS A 346 15.15 -8.27 8.52
C HIS A 346 15.69 -9.69 8.68
N ALA A 347 16.33 -9.99 9.82
CA ALA A 347 16.89 -11.31 10.09
C ALA A 347 15.77 -12.33 10.30
N ASP A 348 14.75 -11.98 11.10
CA ASP A 348 13.61 -12.85 11.36
C ASP A 348 12.84 -13.15 10.07
N LEU A 349 12.62 -12.16 9.21
CA LEU A 349 11.94 -12.35 7.93
C LEU A 349 12.69 -13.32 7.02
N VAL A 350 14.01 -13.19 6.91
CA VAL A 350 14.83 -14.10 6.09
C VAL A 350 14.90 -15.50 6.71
N ALA A 351 15.06 -15.59 8.03
CA ALA A 351 15.12 -16.86 8.75
C ALA A 351 13.78 -17.63 8.73
N SER A 352 12.66 -16.93 8.57
CA SER A 352 11.31 -17.51 8.52
C SER A 352 10.89 -18.05 7.15
N TRP A 353 11.74 -17.97 6.13
CA TRP A 353 11.43 -18.44 4.79
C TRP A 353 11.09 -19.94 4.75
N ASN A 354 9.97 -20.22 4.09
CA ASN A 354 9.36 -21.54 3.96
C ASN A 354 8.52 -21.65 2.67
N ALA A 355 7.87 -22.79 2.44
CA ALA A 355 7.03 -23.02 1.26
C ALA A 355 5.91 -21.98 1.08
N GLU A 356 5.32 -21.48 2.16
CA GLU A 356 4.26 -20.46 2.08
C GLU A 356 4.81 -19.10 1.62
N SER A 357 5.95 -18.68 2.18
CA SER A 357 6.63 -17.45 1.72
C SER A 357 7.05 -17.52 0.26
N PHE A 358 7.45 -18.70 -0.21
CA PHE A 358 7.79 -18.94 -1.62
C PHE A 358 6.56 -18.75 -2.52
N GLU A 359 5.41 -19.35 -2.18
CA GLU A 359 4.19 -19.20 -2.98
C GLU A 359 3.64 -17.76 -2.96
N ARG A 360 3.72 -17.06 -1.82
CA ARG A 360 3.40 -15.62 -1.77
C ARG A 360 4.33 -14.80 -2.66
N GLY A 361 5.62 -15.07 -2.62
CA GLY A 361 6.62 -14.42 -3.46
C GLY A 361 6.41 -14.65 -4.96
N LYS A 362 6.06 -15.89 -5.33
CA LYS A 362 5.71 -16.28 -6.69
C LYS A 362 4.49 -15.52 -7.21
N ALA A 363 3.46 -15.37 -6.39
CA ALA A 363 2.27 -14.61 -6.74
C ALA A 363 2.63 -13.14 -7.04
N ILE A 364 3.43 -12.51 -6.18
CA ILE A 364 3.91 -11.13 -6.39
C ILE A 364 4.75 -11.02 -7.68
N TYR A 365 5.69 -11.94 -7.89
CA TYR A 365 6.53 -11.93 -9.08
C TYR A 365 5.71 -12.05 -10.36
N THR A 366 4.78 -13.01 -10.39
CA THR A 366 3.92 -13.28 -11.55
C THR A 366 2.98 -12.12 -11.85
N GLN A 367 2.51 -11.43 -10.81
CA GLN A 367 1.59 -10.31 -10.97
C GLN A 367 2.27 -9.06 -11.54
N LEU A 368 3.50 -8.74 -11.11
CA LEU A 368 4.10 -7.43 -11.42
C LEU A 368 5.53 -7.50 -11.95
N CYS A 369 6.38 -8.38 -11.43
CA CYS A 369 7.81 -8.40 -11.77
C CYS A 369 8.09 -9.07 -13.12
N VAL A 370 7.32 -10.11 -13.47
CA VAL A 370 7.53 -10.93 -14.66
C VAL A 370 7.50 -10.10 -15.95
N THR A 371 6.68 -9.05 -16.00
CA THR A 371 6.58 -8.16 -17.16
C THR A 371 7.91 -7.55 -17.55
N CYS A 372 8.72 -7.15 -16.56
CA CYS A 372 10.05 -6.60 -16.84
C CYS A 372 11.10 -7.71 -16.89
N HIS A 373 11.13 -8.58 -15.88
CA HIS A 373 12.25 -9.49 -15.63
C HIS A 373 12.16 -10.84 -16.35
N GLY A 374 10.98 -11.22 -16.85
CA GLY A 374 10.76 -12.46 -17.60
C GLY A 374 10.82 -13.74 -16.76
N THR A 375 10.82 -14.88 -17.44
CA THR A 375 11.06 -16.23 -16.93
C THR A 375 11.89 -16.99 -17.98
N ALA A 376 12.29 -18.23 -17.67
CA ALA A 376 12.99 -19.08 -18.63
C ALA A 376 12.20 -19.35 -19.93
N THR A 377 10.86 -19.21 -19.91
CA THR A 377 9.99 -19.45 -21.06
C THR A 377 9.33 -18.19 -21.63
N GLN A 378 9.39 -17.06 -20.90
CA GLN A 378 8.78 -15.80 -21.30
C GLN A 378 9.80 -14.67 -21.14
N GLU A 379 10.26 -14.10 -22.24
CA GLU A 379 11.17 -12.96 -22.19
C GLU A 379 10.47 -11.73 -21.62
N GLY A 380 11.14 -11.01 -20.71
CA GLY A 380 10.59 -9.79 -20.14
C GLY A 380 10.66 -8.61 -21.11
N SER A 381 9.68 -7.72 -21.08
CA SER A 381 9.48 -6.63 -22.04
C SER A 381 10.55 -5.51 -22.02
N ILE A 382 11.27 -5.35 -20.91
CA ILE A 382 12.29 -4.29 -20.76
C ILE A 382 13.68 -4.86 -21.03
N PRO A 383 14.39 -4.47 -22.11
CA PRO A 383 15.70 -5.05 -22.43
C PRO A 383 16.78 -4.81 -21.38
N LEU A 384 16.70 -3.69 -20.65
CA LEU A 384 17.71 -3.29 -19.66
C LEU A 384 17.45 -3.84 -18.25
N SER A 385 16.30 -4.47 -17.99
CA SER A 385 16.01 -5.08 -16.70
C SER A 385 16.85 -6.33 -16.50
N LEU A 386 17.27 -6.61 -15.27
CA LEU A 386 18.00 -7.83 -14.94
C LEU A 386 17.12 -9.07 -15.20
N LYS A 387 17.54 -9.95 -16.11
CA LYS A 387 16.84 -11.21 -16.38
C LYS A 387 17.35 -12.27 -15.39
N PHE A 388 16.63 -12.50 -14.29
CA PHE A 388 17.10 -13.41 -13.23
C PHE A 388 17.32 -14.84 -13.73
N HIS A 389 16.59 -15.25 -14.76
CA HIS A 389 16.70 -16.56 -15.41
C HIS A 389 17.89 -16.70 -16.36
N ASP A 390 18.60 -15.62 -16.69
CA ASP A 390 19.80 -15.67 -17.53
C ASP A 390 21.04 -16.01 -16.67
N PRO A 391 21.75 -17.12 -16.95
CA PRO A 391 22.98 -17.51 -16.22
C PRO A 391 24.11 -16.48 -16.33
N LYS A 392 24.04 -15.51 -17.24
CA LYS A 392 25.04 -14.45 -17.45
C LYS A 392 24.64 -13.12 -16.81
N ALA A 393 23.43 -13.02 -16.27
CA ALA A 393 22.96 -11.80 -15.64
C ALA A 393 23.77 -11.50 -14.35
N GLU A 394 24.10 -10.22 -14.12
CA GLU A 394 24.83 -9.78 -12.94
C GLU A 394 24.08 -8.64 -12.23
N PHE A 395 23.93 -8.75 -10.91
CA PHE A 395 23.33 -7.67 -10.12
C PHE A 395 24.26 -6.46 -10.08
N LYS A 396 23.71 -5.29 -10.39
CA LYS A 396 24.44 -4.02 -10.37
C LYS A 396 24.29 -3.24 -9.06
N ASN A 397 23.33 -3.63 -8.22
CA ASN A 397 23.00 -2.95 -6.96
C ASN A 397 22.98 -3.92 -5.76
N GLY A 398 23.87 -4.91 -5.77
CA GLY A 398 23.94 -5.96 -4.75
C GLY A 398 22.97 -7.12 -4.97
N ASN A 399 23.38 -8.32 -4.59
CA ASN A 399 22.64 -9.58 -4.80
C ASN A 399 22.23 -10.29 -3.50
N ASP A 400 22.59 -9.76 -2.33
CA ASP A 400 22.09 -10.26 -1.06
C ASP A 400 20.66 -9.78 -0.77
N PRO A 401 19.90 -10.53 0.06
CA PRO A 401 18.51 -10.19 0.35
C PRO A 401 18.30 -8.75 0.83
N PHE A 402 19.21 -8.18 1.62
CA PHE A 402 19.05 -6.82 2.14
C PHE A 402 19.23 -5.77 1.04
N ARG A 403 20.23 -5.90 0.17
CA ARG A 403 20.41 -4.99 -0.96
C ARG A 403 19.34 -5.16 -2.05
N MET A 404 18.82 -6.38 -2.24
CA MET A 404 17.64 -6.61 -3.08
C MET A 404 16.40 -5.91 -2.49
N TRP A 405 16.18 -5.99 -1.17
CA TRP A 405 15.09 -5.28 -0.49
C TRP A 405 15.24 -3.75 -0.61
N GLN A 406 16.46 -3.22 -0.49
CA GLN A 406 16.72 -1.79 -0.72
C GLN A 406 16.40 -1.38 -2.15
N THR A 407 16.69 -2.22 -3.14
CA THR A 407 16.32 -1.97 -4.54
C THR A 407 14.80 -1.92 -4.72
N LEU A 408 14.06 -2.86 -4.11
CA LEU A 408 12.59 -2.83 -4.11
C LEU A 408 12.02 -1.64 -3.34
N THR A 409 12.72 -1.11 -2.33
CA THR A 409 12.23 -0.02 -1.48
C THR A 409 12.59 1.36 -1.98
N LYS A 410 13.76 1.53 -2.60
CA LYS A 410 14.32 2.82 -3.06
C LYS A 410 14.32 2.97 -4.58
N GLY A 411 14.08 1.89 -5.33
CA GLY A 411 14.28 1.85 -6.78
C GLY A 411 15.76 1.79 -7.18
N TYR A 412 16.04 1.48 -8.44
CA TYR A 412 17.39 1.52 -9.00
C TYR A 412 17.36 1.63 -10.53
N GLY A 413 17.98 2.68 -11.09
CA GLY A 413 17.95 2.94 -12.53
C GLY A 413 16.52 3.20 -13.03
N LEU A 414 16.03 2.35 -13.95
CA LEU A 414 14.65 2.41 -14.45
C LEU A 414 13.64 1.63 -13.59
N MET A 415 14.12 0.89 -12.58
CA MET A 415 13.24 0.15 -11.68
C MET A 415 12.66 1.11 -10.63
N THR A 416 11.34 1.30 -10.68
CA THR A 416 10.64 2.13 -9.71
C THR A 416 10.58 1.47 -8.32
N PRO A 417 10.47 2.25 -7.24
CA PRO A 417 10.24 1.70 -5.90
C PRO A 417 8.88 1.00 -5.80
N MET A 418 8.84 -0.15 -5.14
CA MET A 418 7.64 -0.95 -4.89
C MET A 418 6.99 -0.55 -3.55
N GLN A 419 6.48 0.69 -3.48
CA GLN A 419 5.90 1.26 -2.25
C GLN A 419 4.63 0.56 -1.77
N GLN A 420 3.94 -0.15 -2.66
CA GLN A 420 2.71 -0.88 -2.37
C GLN A 420 2.92 -2.18 -1.56
N TYR A 421 4.17 -2.66 -1.45
CA TYR A 421 4.49 -3.89 -0.73
C TYR A 421 5.18 -3.61 0.60
N SER A 422 4.77 -4.34 1.64
CA SER A 422 5.44 -4.35 2.94
C SER A 422 6.86 -4.93 2.84
N THR A 423 7.67 -4.73 3.89
CA THR A 423 8.99 -5.37 4.02
C THR A 423 8.88 -6.89 3.89
N ARG A 424 7.91 -7.53 4.55
CA ARG A 424 7.66 -8.98 4.42
C ARG A 424 7.40 -9.39 2.98
N GLN A 425 6.48 -8.72 2.29
CA GLN A 425 6.13 -9.04 0.89
C GLN A 425 7.33 -8.88 -0.06
N LYS A 426 8.18 -7.88 0.18
CA LYS A 426 9.44 -7.71 -0.56
C LYS A 426 10.40 -8.87 -0.30
N TYR A 427 10.52 -9.33 0.94
CA TYR A 427 11.32 -10.53 1.26
C TYR A 427 10.74 -11.81 0.69
N ASP A 428 9.41 -11.97 0.64
CA ASP A 428 8.75 -13.11 -0.01
C ASP A 428 9.12 -13.18 -1.51
N VAL A 429 9.05 -12.06 -2.25
CA VAL A 429 9.44 -12.07 -3.68
C VAL A 429 10.95 -12.28 -3.87
N ILE A 430 11.78 -11.78 -2.95
CA ILE A 430 13.22 -12.05 -2.94
C ILE A 430 13.48 -13.55 -2.74
N HIS A 431 12.77 -14.19 -1.81
CA HIS A 431 12.85 -15.63 -1.59
C HIS A 431 12.55 -16.40 -2.88
N TYR A 432 11.43 -16.08 -3.53
CA TYR A 432 11.06 -16.70 -4.80
C TYR A 432 12.13 -16.50 -5.89
N ILE A 433 12.64 -15.27 -6.07
CA ILE A 433 13.68 -15.00 -7.08
C ILE A 433 14.95 -15.83 -6.82
N ARG A 434 15.37 -15.92 -5.56
CA ARG A 434 16.56 -16.66 -5.15
C ARG A 434 16.42 -18.15 -5.44
N GLU A 435 15.31 -18.76 -5.03
CA GLU A 435 15.11 -20.20 -5.17
C GLU A 435 14.73 -20.61 -6.60
N GLU A 436 13.86 -19.85 -7.28
CA GLU A 436 13.39 -20.20 -8.61
C GLU A 436 14.44 -19.92 -9.69
N PHE A 437 15.12 -18.78 -9.62
CA PHE A 437 16.00 -18.33 -10.70
C PHE A 437 17.47 -18.43 -10.32
N LEU A 438 17.90 -17.84 -9.21
CA LEU A 438 19.33 -17.78 -8.89
C LEU A 438 19.89 -19.17 -8.54
N ALA A 439 19.23 -19.93 -7.68
CA ALA A 439 19.67 -21.27 -7.31
C ALA A 439 19.69 -22.24 -8.50
N LYS A 440 18.70 -22.14 -9.41
CA LYS A 440 18.58 -23.06 -10.56
C LYS A 440 19.43 -22.67 -11.76
N ALA A 441 19.50 -21.37 -12.09
CA ALA A 441 20.08 -20.89 -13.34
C ALA A 441 21.35 -20.03 -13.13
N ASN A 442 21.49 -19.33 -12.01
CA ASN A 442 22.61 -18.40 -11.79
C ASN A 442 23.19 -18.46 -10.36
N PRO A 443 23.73 -19.62 -9.92
CA PRO A 443 24.17 -19.82 -8.55
C PRO A 443 25.35 -18.93 -8.16
N LYS A 444 26.07 -18.35 -9.14
CA LYS A 444 27.14 -17.36 -8.90
C LYS A 444 26.62 -16.04 -8.32
N GLN A 445 25.36 -15.72 -8.60
CA GLN A 445 24.68 -14.54 -8.06
C GLN A 445 23.85 -14.86 -6.81
N LEU A 446 23.79 -16.12 -6.38
CA LEU A 446 23.12 -16.51 -5.14
C LEU A 446 24.04 -16.24 -3.95
N SER A 447 23.83 -15.10 -3.29
CA SER A 447 24.58 -14.76 -2.08
C SER A 447 24.37 -15.79 -0.97
N LYS A 448 25.37 -16.00 -0.12
CA LYS A 448 25.25 -16.85 1.08
C LYS A 448 24.41 -16.13 2.15
N ILE A 449 23.61 -16.91 2.87
CA ILE A 449 22.91 -16.48 4.10
C ILE A 449 23.43 -17.38 5.21
N ASP A 450 24.18 -16.82 6.15
CA ASP A 450 24.68 -17.51 7.33
C ASP A 450 24.43 -16.67 8.60
N ASP A 451 24.72 -17.23 9.76
CA ASP A 451 24.46 -16.60 11.05
C ASP A 451 25.16 -15.24 11.19
N ALA A 452 26.35 -15.09 10.59
CA ALA A 452 27.08 -13.83 10.57
C ALA A 452 26.35 -12.76 9.75
N TYR A 453 25.84 -13.11 8.57
CA TYR A 453 25.00 -12.21 7.77
C TYR A 453 23.71 -11.85 8.50
N LEU A 454 22.99 -12.83 9.07
CA LEU A 454 21.74 -12.59 9.79
C LEU A 454 21.94 -11.68 11.01
N ALA A 455 22.96 -11.94 11.82
CA ALA A 455 23.29 -11.13 13.00
C ALA A 455 23.67 -9.68 12.63
N ALA A 456 24.13 -9.46 11.39
CA ALA A 456 24.54 -8.16 10.90
C ALA A 456 23.40 -7.28 10.38
N LEU A 457 22.27 -7.87 10.02
CA LEU A 457 21.12 -7.14 9.49
C LEU A 457 20.57 -6.11 10.51
N PRO A 458 20.05 -4.98 10.02
CA PRO A 458 19.30 -4.05 10.87
C PRO A 458 18.14 -4.75 11.58
N ARG A 459 18.00 -4.46 12.88
CA ARG A 459 16.91 -4.99 13.71
C ARG A 459 15.61 -4.22 13.49
N GLY A 460 14.51 -4.93 13.66
CA GLY A 460 13.17 -4.34 13.66
C GLY A 460 12.86 -3.58 14.93
N MET A 461 12.02 -2.55 14.83
CA MET A 461 11.43 -1.86 15.98
C MET A 461 10.29 -2.69 16.58
N SER A 462 10.31 -2.89 17.90
CA SER A 462 9.23 -3.53 18.66
C SER A 462 8.00 -2.63 18.86
N LEU A 463 8.17 -1.31 18.78
CA LEU A 463 7.09 -0.32 18.92
C LEU A 463 6.36 -0.04 17.61
N VAL A 464 6.79 -0.62 16.49
CA VAL A 464 6.25 -0.36 15.15
C VAL A 464 5.77 -1.67 14.55
N GLU A 465 4.47 -1.75 14.27
CA GLU A 465 3.91 -2.86 13.50
C GLU A 465 3.75 -2.43 12.03
N GLU A 466 4.51 -3.02 11.12
CA GLU A 466 4.33 -2.81 9.70
C GLU A 466 3.12 -3.60 9.20
N LYS A 467 2.00 -2.89 9.00
CA LYS A 467 0.78 -3.49 8.45
C LYS A 467 0.88 -3.59 6.94
N GLU A 468 0.51 -4.74 6.40
CA GLU A 468 0.25 -4.88 4.97
C GLU A 468 -0.96 -4.02 4.60
N ALA A 469 -0.87 -3.34 3.46
CA ALA A 469 -2.00 -2.61 2.93
C ALA A 469 -3.20 -3.57 2.82
N ALA A 470 -4.36 -3.12 3.32
CA ALA A 470 -5.59 -3.90 3.18
C ALA A 470 -5.79 -4.25 1.70
N LYS A 471 -6.20 -5.50 1.41
CA LYS A 471 -6.57 -5.92 0.06
C LYS A 471 -7.78 -5.08 -0.39
N ARG A 472 -7.52 -3.92 -1.01
CA ARG A 472 -8.52 -3.16 -1.75
C ARG A 472 -8.65 -3.80 -3.14
N PRO A 473 -9.86 -3.85 -3.74
CA PRO A 473 -9.99 -4.20 -5.14
C PRO A 473 -9.06 -3.33 -5.99
N PRO A 474 -8.54 -3.83 -7.13
CA PRO A 474 -7.71 -3.04 -8.02
C PRO A 474 -8.39 -1.70 -8.37
N GLN A 475 -7.60 -0.63 -8.47
CA GLN A 475 -8.16 0.72 -8.65
C GLN A 475 -9.07 0.83 -9.89
N TYR A 476 -8.78 0.09 -10.96
CA TYR A 476 -9.62 0.06 -12.16
C TYR A 476 -11.01 -0.53 -11.93
N GLU A 477 -11.21 -1.40 -10.93
CA GLU A 477 -12.54 -1.91 -10.57
C GLU A 477 -13.32 -0.91 -9.72
N LEU A 478 -12.63 -0.05 -8.98
CA LEU A 478 -13.22 0.99 -8.13
C LEU A 478 -13.57 2.25 -8.93
N MET A 479 -12.84 2.50 -10.01
CA MET A 479 -12.94 3.70 -10.83
C MET A 479 -14.32 3.85 -11.50
N ASP A 480 -14.86 5.07 -11.43
CA ASP A 480 -15.98 5.54 -12.24
C ASP A 480 -15.43 6.12 -13.55
N PHE A 481 -15.52 5.38 -14.65
CA PHE A 481 -15.10 5.83 -15.98
C PHE A 481 -16.09 6.79 -16.65
N GLY A 482 -17.22 7.08 -16.01
CA GLY A 482 -18.41 7.61 -16.68
C GLY A 482 -19.11 6.52 -17.50
N ASP A 483 -20.23 6.87 -18.11
CA ASP A 483 -21.10 5.91 -18.83
C ASP A 483 -20.65 5.60 -20.26
N VAL A 484 -19.52 6.17 -20.67
CA VAL A 484 -18.86 5.85 -21.93
C VAL A 484 -17.38 5.58 -21.66
N LEU A 485 -16.85 4.48 -22.18
CA LEU A 485 -15.42 4.17 -22.13
C LEU A 485 -14.94 3.70 -23.49
N PHE A 486 -13.89 4.34 -23.98
CA PHE A 486 -13.18 3.88 -25.16
C PHE A 486 -12.10 2.88 -24.76
N GLY A 487 -11.93 1.82 -25.55
CA GLY A 487 -10.99 0.75 -25.25
C GLY A 487 -10.90 -0.26 -26.38
N THR A 488 -10.02 -1.24 -26.23
CA THR A 488 -10.02 -2.43 -27.09
C THR A 488 -10.89 -3.49 -26.45
N TYR A 489 -11.93 -3.93 -27.16
CA TYR A 489 -12.86 -4.94 -26.63
C TYR A 489 -12.91 -6.17 -27.52
N GLN A 490 -12.58 -7.32 -26.95
CA GLN A 490 -12.82 -8.61 -27.55
C GLN A 490 -14.28 -9.01 -27.33
N ILE A 491 -14.98 -9.27 -28.44
CA ILE A 491 -16.42 -9.53 -28.44
C ILE A 491 -16.71 -11.02 -28.19
N GLU A 492 -15.95 -11.92 -28.79
CA GLU A 492 -16.13 -13.37 -28.63
C GLU A 492 -15.38 -13.89 -27.40
N PRO A 493 -15.93 -14.84 -26.63
CA PRO A 493 -15.26 -15.39 -25.45
C PRO A 493 -14.07 -16.28 -25.85
N GLY A 494 -13.09 -16.41 -24.97
CA GLY A 494 -11.98 -17.35 -25.12
C GLY A 494 -10.62 -16.70 -25.36
N PRO A 495 -9.55 -17.51 -25.54
CA PRO A 495 -8.22 -17.00 -25.82
C PRO A 495 -8.17 -16.27 -27.16
N VAL A 496 -7.21 -15.37 -27.29
CA VAL A 496 -6.94 -14.63 -28.52
C VAL A 496 -6.40 -15.61 -29.58
N ASP A 497 -7.21 -15.95 -30.59
CA ASP A 497 -6.80 -16.76 -31.74
C ASP A 497 -6.78 -15.95 -33.06
N GLU A 498 -6.53 -16.62 -34.18
CA GLU A 498 -6.39 -15.99 -35.51
C GLU A 498 -7.70 -15.36 -36.04
N ASN A 499 -8.87 -15.74 -35.52
CA ASN A 499 -10.18 -15.31 -36.05
C ASN A 499 -11.07 -14.59 -35.01
N VAL A 500 -10.45 -13.98 -34.00
CA VAL A 500 -11.18 -13.33 -32.92
C VAL A 500 -11.77 -11.97 -33.33
N ASN A 501 -13.05 -11.74 -33.00
CA ASN A 501 -13.76 -10.49 -33.28
C ASN A 501 -13.40 -9.43 -32.22
N ILE A 502 -12.62 -8.43 -32.61
CA ILE A 502 -12.17 -7.33 -31.72
C ILE A 502 -12.65 -5.99 -32.26
N ALA A 503 -13.26 -5.18 -31.41
CA ALA A 503 -13.40 -3.75 -31.65
C ALA A 503 -12.10 -3.07 -31.18
N GLN A 504 -11.18 -2.79 -32.12
CA GLN A 504 -9.83 -2.30 -31.79
C GLN A 504 -9.88 -0.94 -31.08
N LYS A 505 -10.75 -0.05 -31.56
CA LYS A 505 -11.13 1.21 -30.91
C LYS A 505 -12.61 1.17 -30.58
N GLY A 506 -12.99 0.28 -29.68
CA GLY A 506 -14.37 0.20 -29.24
C GLY A 506 -14.76 1.38 -28.35
N ILE A 507 -16.05 1.70 -28.37
CA ILE A 507 -16.71 2.71 -27.56
C ILE A 507 -17.84 2.00 -26.83
N ALA A 508 -17.60 1.68 -25.56
CA ALA A 508 -18.57 1.03 -24.71
C ALA A 508 -19.52 2.06 -24.09
N PHE A 509 -20.82 1.89 -24.27
CA PHE A 509 -21.88 2.69 -23.66
C PHE A 509 -22.60 1.86 -22.60
N ARG A 510 -22.83 2.44 -21.41
CA ARG A 510 -23.78 1.91 -20.42
C ARG A 510 -25.21 2.19 -20.88
N LEU A 511 -26.09 1.21 -20.79
CA LEU A 511 -27.48 1.29 -21.26
C LEU A 511 -28.52 1.27 -20.13
N ASP A 512 -28.13 0.87 -18.93
CA ASP A 512 -28.96 0.89 -17.73
C ASP A 512 -28.65 2.11 -16.83
N PRO A 513 -29.64 2.66 -16.10
CA PRO A 513 -29.40 3.76 -15.17
C PRO A 513 -28.72 3.27 -13.89
N GLY A 514 -27.82 4.08 -13.34
CA GLY A 514 -27.25 3.85 -12.01
C GLY A 514 -25.95 4.63 -11.78
N PRO A 515 -25.46 4.69 -10.54
CA PRO A 515 -24.17 5.30 -10.23
C PRO A 515 -22.99 4.42 -10.71
N GLY A 516 -21.80 5.01 -10.77
CA GLY A 516 -20.53 4.31 -10.96
C GLY A 516 -20.11 4.07 -12.41
N GLY A 517 -20.80 4.66 -13.38
CA GLY A 517 -20.39 4.62 -14.78
C GLY A 517 -20.50 3.24 -15.42
N VAL A 518 -19.83 3.06 -16.56
CA VAL A 518 -19.90 1.84 -17.39
C VAL A 518 -19.46 0.58 -16.64
N SER A 519 -18.52 0.70 -15.70
CA SER A 519 -17.97 -0.42 -14.93
C SER A 519 -18.98 -1.03 -13.94
N LYS A 520 -20.05 -0.30 -13.61
CA LYS A 520 -21.14 -0.73 -12.69
C LYS A 520 -22.48 -0.94 -13.41
N GLY A 521 -22.46 -0.96 -14.73
CA GLY A 521 -23.64 -1.28 -15.55
C GLY A 521 -24.07 -2.73 -15.42
N LYS A 522 -25.19 -3.03 -16.09
CA LYS A 522 -25.69 -4.39 -16.35
C LYS A 522 -26.05 -4.62 -17.81
N ALA A 523 -26.05 -3.57 -18.62
CA ALA A 523 -26.34 -3.64 -20.04
C ALA A 523 -25.46 -2.65 -20.81
N TRP A 524 -24.90 -3.12 -21.93
CA TRP A 524 -23.89 -2.35 -22.66
C TRP A 524 -24.03 -2.47 -24.17
N ALA A 525 -23.62 -1.41 -24.86
CA ALA A 525 -23.36 -1.40 -26.29
C ALA A 525 -21.89 -1.16 -26.56
N ILE A 526 -21.31 -1.84 -27.55
CA ILE A 526 -19.97 -1.55 -28.04
C ILE A 526 -20.07 -1.15 -29.50
N TYR A 527 -19.71 0.11 -29.77
CA TYR A 527 -19.47 0.60 -31.13
C TYR A 527 -17.99 0.47 -31.47
N ASP A 528 -17.63 0.24 -32.72
CA ASP A 528 -16.25 0.32 -33.17
C ASP A 528 -16.02 1.67 -33.85
N HIS A 529 -15.14 2.49 -33.28
CA HIS A 529 -14.81 3.83 -33.77
C HIS A 529 -14.30 3.82 -35.21
N ASP A 530 -13.60 2.76 -35.62
CA ASP A 530 -12.93 2.72 -36.92
C ASP A 530 -13.87 2.28 -38.05
N THR A 531 -14.94 1.54 -37.73
CA THR A 531 -15.85 0.96 -38.73
C THR A 531 -17.30 1.43 -38.57
N MET A 532 -17.59 2.21 -37.52
CA MET A 532 -18.94 2.62 -37.09
C MET A 532 -19.92 1.45 -36.97
N ARG A 533 -19.41 0.23 -36.72
CA ARG A 533 -20.25 -0.94 -36.47
C ARG A 533 -20.72 -0.94 -35.03
N LEU A 534 -21.96 -1.33 -34.81
CA LEU A 534 -22.37 -1.84 -33.51
C LEU A 534 -21.78 -3.24 -33.37
N ALA A 535 -20.66 -3.38 -32.65
CA ALA A 535 -19.97 -4.65 -32.48
C ALA A 535 -20.77 -5.63 -31.61
N ALA A 536 -21.35 -5.13 -30.51
CA ALA A 536 -22.20 -5.95 -29.63
C ALA A 536 -23.23 -5.16 -28.82
N PHE A 537 -24.33 -5.84 -28.49
CA PHE A 537 -25.15 -5.57 -27.30
C PHE A 537 -25.05 -6.76 -26.35
N TYR A 538 -24.84 -6.52 -25.07
CA TYR A 538 -24.73 -7.59 -24.09
C TYR A 538 -25.21 -7.17 -22.70
N ILE A 539 -25.58 -8.16 -21.90
CA ILE A 539 -26.05 -8.00 -20.52
C ILE A 539 -25.30 -8.93 -19.57
N GLY A 540 -25.20 -8.55 -18.30
CA GLY A 540 -24.54 -9.36 -17.29
C GLY A 540 -24.31 -8.59 -15.98
N ASP A 541 -23.74 -9.27 -14.99
CA ASP A 541 -23.39 -8.64 -13.70
C ASP A 541 -21.97 -8.08 -13.65
N GLN A 542 -21.22 -8.21 -14.74
CA GLN A 542 -19.85 -7.71 -14.87
C GLN A 542 -19.67 -7.09 -16.25
N PHE A 543 -18.96 -5.96 -16.31
CA PHE A 543 -18.75 -5.22 -17.57
C PHE A 543 -17.79 -5.95 -18.51
N VAL A 544 -16.60 -6.27 -18.02
CA VAL A 544 -15.51 -6.95 -18.74
C VAL A 544 -14.69 -7.79 -17.78
N ASP A 545 -13.84 -8.67 -18.29
CA ASP A 545 -12.94 -9.51 -17.48
C ASP A 545 -11.73 -8.77 -16.87
N TRP A 546 -11.55 -7.50 -17.22
CA TRP A 546 -10.45 -6.62 -16.81
C TRP A 546 -9.05 -7.15 -17.14
N LYS A 547 -8.95 -8.07 -18.11
CA LYS A 547 -7.64 -8.52 -18.60
C LYS A 547 -7.10 -7.56 -19.63
N GLY A 548 -5.86 -7.16 -19.48
CA GLY A 548 -5.19 -6.29 -20.45
C GLY A 548 -4.16 -5.39 -19.80
N ILE A 549 -3.25 -4.91 -20.64
CA ILE A 549 -2.12 -4.07 -20.22
C ILE A 549 -2.55 -2.77 -19.51
N ASP A 550 -3.74 -2.26 -19.84
CA ASP A 550 -4.39 -1.11 -19.21
C ASP A 550 -4.85 -1.38 -17.77
N PHE A 551 -5.24 -2.60 -17.48
CA PHE A 551 -5.89 -2.99 -16.22
C PHE A 551 -4.94 -3.85 -15.36
N ASP A 552 -4.97 -5.17 -15.54
CA ASP A 552 -4.18 -6.13 -14.76
C ASP A 552 -2.69 -6.19 -15.17
N GLY A 553 -2.31 -5.50 -16.24
CA GLY A 553 -0.93 -5.43 -16.73
C GLY A 553 -0.51 -6.64 -17.55
N SER A 554 -1.42 -7.59 -17.81
CA SER A 554 -1.13 -8.78 -18.63
C SER A 554 -0.80 -8.39 -20.08
N HIS A 555 0.18 -9.09 -20.65
CA HIS A 555 0.63 -8.90 -22.03
C HIS A 555 0.08 -10.02 -22.92
N GLY A 556 -0.24 -9.72 -24.18
CA GLY A 556 -0.76 -10.70 -25.15
C GLY A 556 -2.23 -11.09 -24.93
N THR A 557 -2.93 -10.38 -24.04
CA THR A 557 -4.36 -10.54 -23.72
C THR A 557 -5.13 -9.31 -24.20
N HIS A 558 -6.45 -9.46 -24.36
CA HIS A 558 -7.37 -8.36 -24.65
C HIS A 558 -8.54 -8.38 -23.67
N THR A 559 -9.03 -7.19 -23.32
CA THR A 559 -10.20 -7.02 -22.46
C THR A 559 -11.43 -7.60 -23.15
N SER A 560 -12.01 -8.63 -22.56
CA SER A 560 -13.13 -9.35 -23.13
C SER A 560 -14.43 -8.94 -22.46
N ILE A 561 -15.49 -8.76 -23.26
CA ILE A 561 -16.84 -8.61 -22.69
C ILE A 561 -17.26 -9.90 -22.00
N VAL A 562 -17.98 -9.75 -20.90
CA VAL A 562 -18.50 -10.86 -20.11
C VAL A 562 -20.02 -10.77 -20.03
N GLY A 563 -20.69 -11.92 -19.96
CA GLY A 563 -22.15 -11.99 -19.97
C GLY A 563 -22.76 -12.45 -21.29
N GLU A 564 -24.07 -12.32 -21.37
CA GLU A 564 -24.90 -12.80 -22.47
C GLU A 564 -24.90 -11.79 -23.62
N ARG A 565 -24.49 -12.25 -24.81
CA ARG A 565 -24.49 -11.42 -26.02
C ARG A 565 -25.85 -11.50 -26.70
N ILE A 566 -26.53 -10.37 -26.79
CA ILE A 566 -27.84 -10.24 -27.43
C ILE A 566 -27.69 -10.00 -28.93
N ILE A 567 -26.73 -9.15 -29.30
CA ILE A 567 -26.35 -8.88 -30.70
C ILE A 567 -24.84 -8.96 -30.80
N THR A 568 -24.35 -9.59 -31.86
CA THR A 568 -22.95 -9.45 -32.30
C THR A 568 -22.89 -9.22 -33.80
N ASN A 569 -22.02 -8.31 -34.23
CA ASN A 569 -21.69 -8.12 -35.64
C ASN A 569 -20.22 -8.46 -35.89
N PRO A 570 -19.87 -9.02 -37.06
CA PRO A 570 -18.48 -9.34 -37.39
C PRO A 570 -17.65 -8.07 -37.59
N ASP A 571 -16.32 -8.20 -37.58
CA ASP A 571 -15.37 -7.10 -37.80
C ASP A 571 -15.39 -6.61 -39.24
N GLN A 572 -16.39 -5.78 -39.52
CA GLN A 572 -16.77 -5.28 -40.83
C GLN A 572 -17.49 -3.94 -40.66
N PRO A 573 -17.52 -3.08 -41.70
CA PRO A 573 -18.25 -1.82 -41.67
C PRO A 573 -19.70 -1.94 -41.16
N GLY A 574 -20.09 -1.01 -40.28
CA GLY A 574 -21.47 -0.91 -39.80
C GLY A 574 -22.45 -0.49 -40.90
N TRP A 575 -21.94 0.21 -41.91
CA TRP A 575 -22.67 0.68 -43.07
C TRP A 575 -22.01 0.13 -44.33
N ALA A 576 -22.80 -0.33 -45.31
CA ALA A 576 -22.26 -0.60 -46.63
C ALA A 576 -21.79 0.71 -47.29
N ASN A 577 -20.89 0.60 -48.26
CA ASN A 577 -20.39 1.76 -48.98
C ASN A 577 -21.58 2.52 -49.60
N PRO A 578 -21.74 3.82 -49.29
CA PRO A 578 -22.91 4.58 -49.73
C PRO A 578 -22.96 4.82 -51.24
N GLU A 579 -21.87 4.58 -51.97
CA GLU A 579 -21.80 4.67 -53.44
C GLU A 579 -21.87 3.29 -54.10
N THR A 580 -21.08 2.32 -53.63
CA THR A 580 -20.93 1.00 -54.28
C THR A 580 -21.82 -0.10 -53.68
N GLY A 581 -22.31 0.09 -52.46
CA GLY A 581 -23.04 -0.93 -51.71
C GLY A 581 -22.15 -2.06 -51.14
N GLU A 582 -20.83 -1.94 -51.26
CA GLU A 582 -19.88 -2.95 -50.77
C GLU A 582 -19.86 -3.03 -49.24
N GLY A 583 -19.67 -4.23 -48.71
CA GLY A 583 -19.70 -4.51 -47.27
C GLY A 583 -18.34 -4.79 -46.64
N ASP A 584 -17.24 -4.66 -47.39
CA ASP A 584 -15.87 -4.86 -46.93
C ASP A 584 -15.01 -3.64 -47.29
N ALA A 585 -14.51 -2.94 -46.28
CA ALA A 585 -13.76 -1.71 -46.47
C ALA A 585 -12.24 -1.96 -46.59
N PRO A 586 -11.52 -1.18 -47.41
CA PRO A 586 -10.07 -1.22 -47.44
C PRO A 586 -9.52 -0.69 -46.10
N ARG A 587 -8.80 -1.55 -45.38
CA ARG A 587 -8.15 -1.26 -44.09
C ARG A 587 -6.73 -1.84 -44.08
N VAL A 588 -5.88 -1.34 -43.19
CA VAL A 588 -4.51 -1.83 -43.05
C VAL A 588 -4.54 -3.25 -42.50
N VAL A 589 -3.85 -4.19 -43.13
CA VAL A 589 -3.76 -5.58 -42.64
C VAL A 589 -2.45 -5.75 -41.87
N GLY A 590 -2.54 -6.12 -40.60
CA GLY A 590 -1.39 -6.42 -39.75
C GLY A 590 -0.71 -7.74 -40.10
N LYS A 591 0.46 -7.97 -39.51
CA LYS A 591 1.19 -9.25 -39.68
C LYS A 591 0.44 -10.45 -39.12
N ASP A 592 -0.49 -10.21 -38.21
CA ASP A 592 -1.43 -11.17 -37.62
C ASP A 592 -2.67 -11.41 -38.50
N GLY A 593 -2.76 -10.80 -39.69
CA GLY A 593 -3.89 -10.92 -40.60
C GLY A 593 -5.09 -10.03 -40.25
N ARG A 594 -5.04 -9.28 -39.13
CA ARG A 594 -6.16 -8.45 -38.66
C ARG A 594 -6.20 -7.12 -39.38
N LYS A 595 -7.41 -6.53 -39.47
CA LYS A 595 -7.63 -5.22 -40.08
C LYS A 595 -7.58 -4.12 -39.02
N PHE A 596 -6.80 -3.08 -39.28
CA PHE A 596 -6.57 -1.94 -38.39
C PHE A 596 -6.89 -0.61 -39.06
N GLY A 597 -7.25 0.36 -38.24
CA GLY A 597 -7.49 1.74 -38.64
C GLY A 597 -8.88 1.98 -39.23
N PRO A 598 -9.23 3.27 -39.40
CA PRO A 598 -10.56 3.67 -39.83
C PRO A 598 -10.83 3.30 -41.29
N ILE A 599 -12.11 3.11 -41.60
CA ILE A 599 -12.59 3.06 -42.99
C ILE A 599 -12.43 4.44 -43.67
N PRO A 600 -12.49 4.51 -45.01
CA PRO A 600 -12.40 5.78 -45.74
C PRO A 600 -13.40 6.84 -45.22
N ARG A 601 -12.95 8.11 -45.14
CA ARG A 601 -13.75 9.21 -44.54
C ARG A 601 -15.04 9.52 -45.29
N ASP A 602 -15.04 9.33 -46.60
CA ASP A 602 -16.20 9.45 -47.48
C ASP A 602 -17.23 8.33 -47.25
N TRP A 603 -16.79 7.18 -46.72
CA TRP A 603 -17.65 6.08 -46.33
C TRP A 603 -18.36 6.37 -45.00
N ALA A 604 -17.60 6.51 -43.91
CA ALA A 604 -18.14 6.97 -42.64
C ALA A 604 -17.10 7.73 -41.79
N GLN A 605 -17.57 8.66 -40.96
CA GLN A 605 -16.71 9.47 -40.11
C GLN A 605 -17.36 9.75 -38.76
N PHE A 606 -16.72 9.30 -37.67
CA PHE A 606 -17.06 9.72 -36.31
C PHE A 606 -16.94 11.23 -36.14
N LYS A 607 -17.92 11.86 -35.49
CA LYS A 607 -17.94 13.31 -35.22
C LYS A 607 -17.90 13.64 -33.74
N GLY A 608 -18.46 12.78 -32.88
CA GLY A 608 -18.44 13.00 -31.45
C GLY A 608 -19.51 12.19 -30.73
N ILE A 609 -19.57 12.41 -29.41
CA ILE A 609 -20.61 11.86 -28.55
C ILE A 609 -21.25 13.04 -27.82
N HIS A 610 -22.57 13.11 -27.90
CA HIS A 610 -23.37 14.09 -27.19
C HIS A 610 -23.99 13.45 -25.97
N PHE A 611 -23.92 14.11 -24.84
CA PHE A 611 -24.55 13.64 -23.62
C PHE A 611 -25.92 14.31 -23.46
N THR A 612 -26.96 13.49 -23.33
CA THR A 612 -28.32 13.95 -22.99
C THR A 612 -28.68 13.52 -21.57
N ASN A 613 -29.83 13.99 -21.06
CA ASN A 613 -30.34 13.58 -19.74
C ASN A 613 -30.65 12.07 -19.65
N SER A 614 -30.84 11.41 -20.80
CA SER A 614 -31.36 10.04 -20.85
C SER A 614 -30.32 9.03 -21.34
N ALA A 615 -29.48 9.39 -22.32
CA ALA A 615 -28.49 8.50 -22.91
C ALA A 615 -27.35 9.26 -23.63
N PRO A 616 -26.15 8.66 -23.76
CA PRO A 616 -25.17 9.12 -24.74
C PRO A 616 -25.69 8.93 -26.17
N VAL A 617 -25.43 9.91 -27.03
CA VAL A 617 -25.80 9.92 -28.45
C VAL A 617 -24.53 9.96 -29.28
N LEU A 618 -24.30 8.91 -30.06
CA LEU A 618 -23.20 8.83 -31.01
C LEU A 618 -23.53 9.65 -32.25
N GLU A 619 -22.63 10.54 -32.66
CA GLU A 619 -22.73 11.30 -33.90
C GLU A 619 -21.65 10.88 -34.89
N TYR A 620 -22.07 10.59 -36.12
CA TYR A 620 -21.19 10.30 -37.25
C TYR A 620 -21.82 10.69 -38.58
N GLU A 621 -21.05 10.64 -39.65
CA GLU A 621 -21.51 10.78 -41.03
C GLU A 621 -21.37 9.46 -41.80
N VAL A 622 -22.26 9.21 -42.77
CA VAL A 622 -22.21 8.10 -43.72
C VAL A 622 -22.46 8.65 -45.13
N GLY A 623 -21.47 8.62 -46.02
CA GLY A 623 -21.62 9.21 -47.36
C GLY A 623 -22.02 10.70 -47.33
N GLY A 624 -21.53 11.44 -46.34
CA GLY A 624 -21.92 12.83 -46.07
C GLY A 624 -23.30 13.02 -45.43
N THR A 625 -24.03 11.94 -45.12
CA THR A 625 -25.30 11.99 -44.38
C THR A 625 -25.03 11.94 -42.89
N ARG A 626 -25.42 12.99 -42.15
CA ARG A 626 -25.28 13.04 -40.68
C ARG A 626 -26.26 12.08 -40.00
N VAL A 627 -25.75 11.29 -39.06
CA VAL A 627 -26.51 10.31 -38.27
C VAL A 627 -26.28 10.57 -36.79
N HIS A 628 -27.37 10.60 -36.03
CA HIS A 628 -27.33 10.54 -34.57
C HIS A 628 -27.92 9.21 -34.15
N GLU A 629 -27.19 8.47 -33.32
CA GLU A 629 -27.56 7.13 -32.89
C GLU A 629 -27.52 7.01 -31.37
N TRP A 630 -28.55 6.43 -30.78
CA TRP A 630 -28.62 6.16 -29.35
C TRP A 630 -29.35 4.87 -29.07
N VAL A 631 -29.12 4.32 -27.89
CA VAL A 631 -29.70 3.05 -27.45
C VAL A 631 -30.29 3.23 -26.07
N ILE A 632 -31.49 2.69 -25.88
CA ILE A 632 -32.22 2.72 -24.61
C ILE A 632 -32.43 1.28 -24.15
N GLY A 633 -32.00 0.98 -22.93
CA GLY A 633 -32.35 -0.28 -22.27
C GLY A 633 -33.84 -0.31 -21.94
N MET A 634 -34.51 -1.40 -22.29
CA MET A 634 -35.91 -1.67 -21.95
C MET A 634 -35.99 -2.80 -20.92
N LYS A 635 -37.20 -3.10 -20.42
CA LYS A 635 -37.42 -4.21 -19.49
C LYS A 635 -37.05 -5.54 -20.14
N GLU A 636 -36.69 -6.53 -19.31
CA GLU A 636 -36.50 -7.93 -19.73
C GLU A 636 -35.38 -8.14 -20.77
N GLY A 637 -34.35 -7.30 -20.78
CA GLY A 637 -33.21 -7.45 -21.69
C GLY A 637 -33.50 -7.02 -23.13
N ALA A 638 -34.64 -6.37 -23.37
CA ALA A 638 -34.92 -5.72 -24.64
C ALA A 638 -34.17 -4.37 -24.76
N PHE A 639 -33.84 -3.98 -25.99
CA PHE A 639 -33.22 -2.70 -26.30
C PHE A 639 -33.93 -2.01 -27.45
N LEU A 640 -33.91 -0.69 -27.40
CA LEU A 640 -34.34 0.16 -28.50
C LEU A 640 -33.13 0.90 -29.06
N ARG A 641 -32.72 0.56 -30.28
CA ARG A 641 -31.70 1.29 -31.04
C ARG A 641 -32.40 2.27 -31.96
N ALA A 642 -32.14 3.55 -31.78
CA ALA A 642 -32.76 4.62 -32.57
C ALA A 642 -31.70 5.40 -33.34
N LEU A 643 -32.02 5.72 -34.60
CA LEU A 643 -31.16 6.48 -35.50
C LEU A 643 -31.95 7.63 -36.11
N LYS A 644 -31.49 8.86 -35.91
CA LYS A 644 -31.94 10.04 -36.65
C LYS A 644 -30.99 10.28 -37.80
N ILE A 645 -31.47 10.00 -39.01
CA ILE A 645 -30.71 10.04 -40.26
C ILE A 645 -31.09 11.32 -40.99
N GLY A 646 -30.10 12.13 -41.33
CA GLY A 646 -30.28 13.35 -42.12
C GLY A 646 -30.71 13.09 -43.57
N LYS A 647 -30.75 14.15 -44.36
CA LYS A 647 -30.99 14.09 -45.80
C LYS A 647 -29.91 13.22 -46.47
N SER A 648 -30.31 12.19 -47.21
CA SER A 648 -29.40 11.31 -47.95
C SER A 648 -29.65 11.36 -49.46
N ARG A 649 -28.56 11.46 -50.23
CA ARG A 649 -28.61 11.41 -51.70
C ARG A 649 -28.64 9.97 -52.25
N ASN A 650 -28.16 9.02 -51.45
CA ASN A 650 -28.04 7.61 -51.82
C ASN A 650 -28.90 6.74 -50.90
N ASP A 651 -29.21 5.52 -51.35
CA ASP A 651 -29.74 4.51 -50.45
C ASP A 651 -28.63 4.08 -49.50
N LEU A 652 -28.94 4.04 -48.20
CA LEU A 652 -27.99 3.61 -47.17
C LEU A 652 -28.32 2.20 -46.74
N VAL A 653 -27.31 1.38 -46.45
CA VAL A 653 -27.52 0.01 -45.94
C VAL A 653 -26.82 -0.12 -44.60
N LEU A 654 -27.60 -0.30 -43.54
CA LEU A 654 -27.12 -0.46 -42.17
C LEU A 654 -27.08 -1.93 -41.80
N ARG A 655 -26.01 -2.36 -41.13
CA ARG A 655 -25.92 -3.66 -40.48
C ARG A 655 -26.57 -3.63 -39.10
N ILE A 656 -27.47 -4.57 -38.85
CA ILE A 656 -28.27 -4.66 -37.63
C ILE A 656 -27.97 -5.92 -36.81
N ASN A 657 -27.62 -7.05 -37.44
CA ASN A 657 -27.21 -8.28 -36.77
C ASN A 657 -26.42 -9.21 -37.73
N ARG A 658 -25.92 -10.34 -37.22
CA ARG A 658 -25.30 -11.43 -37.99
C ARG A 658 -26.33 -12.14 -38.90
N GLY A 659 -25.93 -12.53 -40.12
CA GLY A 659 -26.70 -13.40 -41.04
C GLY A 659 -27.28 -12.73 -42.31
N GLU A 660 -27.92 -13.51 -43.18
CA GLU A 660 -28.41 -13.07 -44.51
C GLU A 660 -29.52 -12.00 -44.47
N LYS A 661 -30.29 -11.92 -43.37
CA LYS A 661 -31.27 -10.85 -43.11
C LYS A 661 -30.73 -9.77 -42.16
N GLY A 662 -29.41 -9.71 -41.98
CA GLY A 662 -28.73 -8.86 -41.00
C GLY A 662 -28.51 -7.40 -41.40
N THR A 663 -29.12 -6.94 -42.51
CA THR A 663 -29.02 -5.56 -42.97
C THR A 663 -30.38 -4.95 -43.28
N ILE A 664 -30.48 -3.63 -43.16
CA ILE A 664 -31.65 -2.85 -43.54
C ILE A 664 -31.27 -1.81 -44.58
N ARG A 665 -32.03 -1.76 -45.68
CA ARG A 665 -31.92 -0.72 -46.70
C ARG A 665 -32.80 0.46 -46.33
N ILE A 666 -32.20 1.64 -46.31
CA ILE A 666 -32.83 2.92 -45.99
C ILE A 666 -32.83 3.74 -47.29
N PRO A 667 -34.00 3.89 -47.95
CA PRO A 667 -34.06 4.63 -49.21
C PRO A 667 -33.64 6.07 -49.03
N LYS A 668 -32.96 6.62 -50.05
CA LYS A 668 -32.61 8.04 -50.15
C LYS A 668 -33.81 8.92 -49.79
N ASN A 669 -33.54 10.04 -49.15
CA ASN A 669 -34.58 10.89 -48.59
C ASN A 669 -34.21 12.37 -48.75
N GLU A 670 -35.22 13.23 -48.88
CA GLU A 670 -35.01 14.68 -48.94
C GLU A 670 -35.15 15.33 -47.56
N THR A 671 -35.81 14.64 -46.62
CA THR A 671 -36.05 15.06 -45.24
C THR A 671 -35.46 14.03 -44.27
N PRO A 672 -35.03 14.46 -43.07
CA PRO A 672 -34.55 13.54 -42.05
C PRO A 672 -35.56 12.44 -41.72
N LYS A 673 -35.06 11.22 -41.47
CA LYS A 673 -35.86 10.06 -41.05
C LYS A 673 -35.40 9.57 -39.69
N THR A 674 -36.34 9.09 -38.88
CA THR A 674 -36.03 8.34 -37.65
C THR A 674 -36.28 6.86 -37.92
N LEU A 675 -35.27 6.04 -37.67
CA LEU A 675 -35.36 4.58 -37.69
C LEU A 675 -35.27 4.08 -36.25
N THR A 676 -36.15 3.15 -35.89
CA THR A 676 -36.17 2.53 -34.58
C THR A 676 -36.08 1.01 -34.74
N LEU A 677 -35.18 0.37 -34.02
CA LEU A 677 -34.91 -1.05 -34.08
C LEU A 677 -35.10 -1.62 -32.67
N ALA A 678 -36.08 -2.51 -32.51
CA ALA A 678 -36.33 -3.19 -31.25
C ALA A 678 -35.64 -4.57 -31.27
N THR A 679 -34.86 -4.85 -30.23
CA THR A 679 -34.05 -6.08 -30.16
C THR A 679 -34.26 -6.75 -28.83
N SER A 680 -34.53 -8.05 -28.81
CA SER A 680 -34.60 -8.88 -27.59
C SER A 680 -33.75 -10.14 -27.75
N THR A 681 -33.66 -10.95 -26.70
CA THR A 681 -33.05 -12.30 -26.71
C THR A 681 -33.63 -13.21 -27.80
N ASP A 682 -34.88 -12.97 -28.23
CA ASP A 682 -35.59 -13.76 -29.24
C ASP A 682 -35.30 -13.32 -30.69
N GLY A 683 -34.54 -12.24 -30.88
CA GLY A 683 -34.11 -11.73 -32.18
C GLY A 683 -34.29 -10.23 -32.39
N VAL A 684 -34.05 -9.77 -33.62
CA VAL A 684 -34.19 -8.37 -34.02
C VAL A 684 -35.51 -8.19 -34.76
N THR A 685 -36.39 -7.34 -34.23
CA THR A 685 -37.62 -6.93 -34.90
C THR A 685 -37.46 -5.51 -35.43
N VAL A 686 -37.61 -5.34 -36.75
CA VAL A 686 -37.52 -4.04 -37.41
C VAL A 686 -38.92 -3.48 -37.55
N GLU A 687 -39.25 -2.45 -36.78
CA GLU A 687 -40.40 -1.62 -37.07
C GLU A 687 -39.91 -0.34 -37.75
N ILE A 688 -40.49 -0.02 -38.91
CA ILE A 688 -40.40 1.33 -39.48
C ILE A 688 -41.73 1.98 -39.08
N PRO A 689 -41.83 2.70 -37.97
CA PRO A 689 -43.11 3.25 -37.56
C PRO A 689 -43.52 4.29 -38.59
N GLY A 690 -44.64 4.05 -39.27
CA GLY A 690 -45.47 5.14 -39.76
C GLY A 690 -45.99 5.90 -38.54
N ALA A 691 -45.24 6.91 -38.10
CA ALA A 691 -45.51 7.75 -36.94
C ALA A 691 -45.45 7.05 -35.56
N LEU A 692 -44.24 6.87 -35.02
CA LEU A 692 -44.05 7.14 -33.60
C LEU A 692 -44.12 8.66 -33.50
N THR A 693 -45.15 9.17 -32.82
CA THR A 693 -45.36 10.61 -32.66
C THR A 693 -44.08 11.24 -32.12
N SER A 694 -43.63 12.27 -32.81
CA SER A 694 -42.42 13.07 -32.56
C SER A 694 -42.36 13.73 -31.17
N ALA A 695 -43.28 13.40 -30.26
CA ALA A 695 -43.58 14.14 -29.05
C ALA A 695 -42.86 13.63 -27.78
N GLU A 696 -42.29 12.41 -27.75
CA GLU A 696 -41.65 11.89 -26.52
C GLU A 696 -40.12 11.76 -26.58
N MET A 697 -39.49 11.98 -27.74
CA MET A 697 -38.03 11.98 -27.89
C MET A 697 -37.54 13.25 -28.56
N GLU A 698 -37.91 14.41 -28.00
CA GLU A 698 -37.16 15.63 -28.31
C GLU A 698 -35.75 15.46 -27.74
N TRP A 699 -34.77 15.26 -28.62
CA TRP A 699 -33.37 15.54 -28.36
C TRP A 699 -33.25 17.04 -28.12
N THR A 700 -33.54 17.46 -26.89
CA THR A 700 -32.89 18.65 -26.38
C THR A 700 -31.47 18.20 -26.07
N VAL A 701 -30.48 18.78 -26.79
CA VAL A 701 -29.15 18.92 -26.17
C VAL A 701 -29.48 19.47 -24.81
N GLY A 702 -29.12 18.73 -23.75
CA GLY A 702 -29.24 19.32 -22.43
C GLY A 702 -28.47 20.66 -22.44
N PRO A 703 -28.65 21.56 -21.46
CA PRO A 703 -27.65 22.62 -21.29
C PRO A 703 -26.25 22.02 -21.44
N GLU A 704 -25.25 22.73 -21.98
CA GLU A 704 -23.88 22.21 -22.24
C GLU A 704 -23.23 21.48 -21.03
N ASN A 705 -23.88 21.55 -19.86
CA ASN A 705 -23.54 20.97 -18.57
C ASN A 705 -24.47 19.82 -18.09
N ALA A 706 -25.42 19.32 -18.88
CA ALA A 706 -26.54 18.50 -18.39
C ALA A 706 -26.17 17.15 -17.77
N ARG A 707 -24.98 16.61 -18.07
CA ARG A 707 -24.46 15.41 -17.40
C ARG A 707 -23.25 15.65 -16.50
N PHE A 708 -22.57 16.78 -16.62
CA PHE A 708 -21.60 17.12 -15.59
C PHE A 708 -22.42 17.68 -14.43
N ALA A 709 -22.80 16.81 -13.48
CA ALA A 709 -22.88 17.28 -12.11
C ALA A 709 -21.67 18.20 -11.90
N PRO A 710 -21.85 19.45 -11.42
CA PRO A 710 -20.78 20.43 -11.38
C PRO A 710 -19.52 19.75 -10.86
N PRO A 711 -18.41 19.77 -11.63
CA PRO A 711 -17.30 18.87 -11.35
C PRO A 711 -16.85 19.07 -9.91
N THR A 712 -16.91 17.99 -9.12
CA THR A 712 -16.61 18.04 -7.70
C THR A 712 -15.15 18.46 -7.53
N PRO A 713 -14.87 19.65 -6.97
CA PRO A 713 -13.51 20.09 -6.79
C PRO A 713 -12.85 19.26 -5.69
N VAL A 714 -11.65 18.76 -5.97
CA VAL A 714 -10.80 18.07 -5.00
C VAL A 714 -9.58 18.94 -4.70
N LYS A 715 -9.23 19.04 -3.43
CA LYS A 715 -8.14 19.90 -2.97
C LYS A 715 -6.96 19.08 -2.52
N THR A 716 -5.77 19.47 -2.97
CA THR A 716 -4.50 18.87 -2.54
C THR A 716 -3.50 19.96 -2.14
N GLN A 717 -2.42 19.57 -1.47
CA GLN A 717 -1.42 20.53 -0.96
C GLN A 717 -0.10 20.37 -1.71
N ILE A 718 0.49 21.49 -2.12
CA ILE A 718 1.83 21.52 -2.68
C ILE A 718 2.81 21.09 -1.59
N GLN A 719 3.70 20.16 -1.93
CA GLN A 719 4.79 19.75 -1.04
C GLN A 719 6.08 20.41 -1.53
N PRO A 720 6.60 21.43 -0.82
CA PRO A 720 7.85 22.07 -1.20
C PRO A 720 9.04 21.11 -1.08
N GLY A 721 9.96 21.20 -2.02
CA GLY A 721 11.21 20.46 -1.98
C GLY A 721 12.18 21.00 -0.92
N THR A 722 13.10 20.15 -0.46
CA THR A 722 14.18 20.56 0.43
C THR A 722 15.35 21.15 -0.37
N GLU A 723 15.87 22.31 0.02
CA GLU A 723 17.01 22.99 -0.63
C GLU A 723 18.39 22.41 -0.25
N THR A 724 18.44 21.16 0.19
CA THR A 724 19.67 20.51 0.69
C THR A 724 20.57 19.96 -0.42
N GLY A 725 20.08 19.94 -1.67
CA GLY A 725 20.77 19.40 -2.84
C GLY A 725 20.99 20.42 -3.96
N PRO A 726 21.54 20.01 -5.11
CA PRO A 726 21.82 20.90 -6.24
C PRO A 726 20.57 21.50 -6.91
N PHE A 727 19.38 20.96 -6.62
CA PHE A 727 18.08 21.51 -7.00
C PHE A 727 17.02 21.08 -5.98
N ALA A 728 16.01 21.93 -5.77
CA ALA A 728 14.79 21.58 -5.04
C ALA A 728 13.73 21.08 -6.02
N VAL A 729 12.92 20.09 -5.59
CA VAL A 729 11.80 19.57 -6.38
C VAL A 729 10.52 19.74 -5.58
N ASP A 730 9.67 20.65 -6.03
CA ASP A 730 8.31 20.79 -5.50
C ASP A 730 7.40 19.73 -6.12
N VAL A 731 6.53 19.15 -5.31
CA VAL A 731 5.54 18.17 -5.77
C VAL A 731 4.17 18.82 -5.77
N LEU A 732 3.62 19.02 -6.98
CA LEU A 732 2.21 19.31 -7.17
C LEU A 732 1.42 18.01 -6.99
N THR A 733 0.90 17.79 -5.78
CA THR A 733 0.28 16.51 -5.41
C THR A 733 -1.04 16.28 -6.16
N VAL A 734 -1.27 15.03 -6.55
CA VAL A 734 -2.52 14.57 -7.16
C VAL A 734 -3.51 14.07 -6.10
N PRO A 735 -4.83 14.12 -6.34
CA PRO A 735 -5.82 13.51 -5.46
C PRO A 735 -5.54 12.02 -5.22
N ASP A 736 -5.50 11.59 -3.96
CA ASP A 736 -5.47 10.18 -3.60
C ASP A 736 -6.87 9.54 -3.70
N ALA A 737 -6.95 8.21 -3.51
CA ALA A 737 -8.20 7.47 -3.62
C ALA A 737 -9.25 7.88 -2.56
N ASP A 738 -8.83 8.34 -1.38
CA ASP A 738 -9.77 8.70 -0.31
C ASP A 738 -10.35 10.11 -0.54
N LEU A 739 -9.60 10.98 -1.21
CA LEU A 739 -10.03 12.32 -1.63
C LEU A 739 -10.76 12.36 -2.98
N ASN A 740 -10.58 11.34 -3.82
CA ASN A 740 -11.09 11.31 -5.19
C ASN A 740 -12.50 10.69 -5.28
N PRO A 741 -13.56 11.49 -5.52
CA PRO A 741 -14.94 11.00 -5.55
C PRO A 741 -15.22 10.06 -6.73
N HIS A 742 -14.37 10.09 -7.75
CA HIS A 742 -14.49 9.25 -8.93
C HIS A 742 -13.63 7.98 -8.86
N GLN A 743 -12.86 7.81 -7.78
CA GLN A 743 -11.87 6.74 -7.67
C GLN A 743 -10.95 6.70 -8.90
N SER A 744 -10.71 7.86 -9.52
CA SER A 744 -9.88 7.92 -10.73
C SER A 744 -8.46 7.50 -10.38
N TRP A 745 -7.93 6.57 -11.17
CA TRP A 745 -6.55 6.19 -11.02
C TRP A 745 -5.66 7.29 -11.61
N MET A 746 -5.07 8.11 -10.73
CA MET A 746 -4.28 9.30 -11.08
C MET A 746 -2.91 8.98 -11.71
N ARG A 747 -2.86 8.07 -12.69
CA ARG A 747 -1.72 7.81 -13.56
C ARG A 747 -1.65 8.90 -14.63
N THR A 748 -1.15 10.07 -14.27
CA THR A 748 -1.03 11.21 -15.19
C THR A 748 -0.10 10.86 -16.37
N SER A 749 -0.46 11.30 -17.57
CA SER A 749 0.20 10.86 -18.81
C SER A 749 0.48 11.99 -19.80
N GLY A 750 -0.24 13.11 -19.70
CA GLY A 750 -0.03 14.28 -20.54
C GLY A 750 -0.63 15.52 -19.89
N PHE A 751 -0.08 16.69 -20.17
CA PHE A 751 -0.56 17.96 -19.65
C PHE A 751 -0.19 19.13 -20.56
N ASP A 752 -0.90 20.25 -20.43
CA ASP A 752 -0.53 21.54 -21.01
C ASP A 752 -1.09 22.68 -20.14
N PHE A 753 -0.50 23.86 -20.30
CA PHE A 753 -0.83 25.04 -19.50
C PHE A 753 -1.79 25.96 -20.24
N TYR A 754 -2.72 26.56 -19.49
CA TYR A 754 -3.50 27.67 -20.01
C TYR A 754 -2.60 28.91 -20.16
N PRO A 755 -2.90 29.82 -21.11
CA PRO A 755 -2.09 31.03 -21.33
C PRO A 755 -1.95 31.95 -20.11
N ASP A 756 -2.83 31.82 -19.11
CA ASP A 756 -2.77 32.59 -17.87
C ASP A 756 -1.68 32.12 -16.90
N GLY A 757 -1.09 30.93 -17.11
CA GLY A 757 -0.08 30.33 -16.24
C GLY A 757 -0.60 29.85 -14.88
N LYS A 758 -1.90 30.00 -14.60
CA LYS A 758 -2.53 29.66 -13.30
C LYS A 758 -3.22 28.32 -13.30
N ARG A 759 -3.44 27.76 -14.50
CA ARG A 759 -4.19 26.53 -14.70
C ARG A 759 -3.49 25.60 -15.67
N ALA A 760 -3.68 24.31 -15.47
CA ALA A 760 -3.29 23.25 -16.41
C ALA A 760 -4.48 22.35 -16.73
N ALA A 761 -4.43 21.71 -17.89
CA ALA A 761 -5.21 20.50 -18.16
C ALA A 761 -4.26 19.30 -18.09
N VAL A 762 -4.68 18.21 -17.45
CA VAL A 762 -3.88 17.00 -17.21
C VAL A 762 -4.73 15.79 -17.56
N CYS A 763 -4.26 14.91 -18.44
CA CYS A 763 -4.92 13.63 -18.72
C CYS A 763 -4.29 12.48 -17.94
N THR A 764 -5.09 11.45 -17.66
CA THR A 764 -4.65 10.20 -17.03
C THR A 764 -4.72 9.05 -18.02
N TRP A 765 -3.83 8.07 -17.86
CA TRP A 765 -3.81 6.86 -18.66
C TRP A 765 -5.16 6.09 -18.63
N MET A 766 -5.98 6.27 -17.60
CA MET A 766 -7.30 5.64 -17.50
C MET A 766 -8.44 6.39 -18.22
N GLY A 767 -8.13 7.46 -18.93
CA GLY A 767 -9.10 8.14 -19.79
C GLY A 767 -9.71 9.41 -19.22
N ASP A 768 -9.25 9.89 -18.08
CA ASP A 768 -9.76 11.14 -17.50
C ASP A 768 -8.95 12.35 -17.96
N VAL A 769 -9.62 13.50 -18.06
CA VAL A 769 -8.98 14.82 -18.19
C VAL A 769 -9.41 15.68 -17.02
N TRP A 770 -8.43 16.27 -16.37
CA TRP A 770 -8.59 17.12 -15.19
C TRP A 770 -8.13 18.53 -15.51
N MET A 771 -8.88 19.52 -15.03
CA MET A 771 -8.41 20.89 -14.92
C MET A 771 -7.85 21.09 -13.51
N VAL A 772 -6.67 21.71 -13.43
CA VAL A 772 -5.96 21.99 -12.17
C VAL A 772 -5.72 23.48 -12.07
N GLU A 773 -6.09 24.07 -10.94
CA GLU A 773 -5.93 25.50 -10.65
C GLU A 773 -4.95 25.68 -9.48
N GLY A 774 -4.17 26.77 -9.50
CA GLY A 774 -3.22 27.12 -8.43
C GLY A 774 -1.78 26.66 -8.67
N ILE A 775 -1.45 26.27 -9.90
CA ILE A 775 -0.11 25.81 -10.29
C ILE A 775 0.96 26.91 -10.31
N ASP A 776 0.55 28.18 -10.19
CA ASP A 776 1.43 29.37 -10.12
C ASP A 776 1.99 29.61 -8.71
N GLN A 777 1.60 28.80 -7.73
CA GLN A 777 1.99 28.92 -6.33
C GLN A 777 3.19 28.03 -6.01
N LEU A 778 4.09 28.50 -5.12
CA LEU A 778 5.20 27.70 -4.57
C LEU A 778 4.81 26.89 -3.33
N LYS A 779 3.71 27.26 -2.69
CA LYS A 779 3.13 26.60 -1.51
C LYS A 779 1.65 26.92 -1.45
N GLY A 780 0.86 26.02 -0.89
CA GLY A 780 -0.58 26.20 -0.77
C GLY A 780 -1.35 25.08 -1.45
N GLU A 781 -2.55 25.42 -1.92
CA GLU A 781 -3.56 24.44 -2.34
C GLU A 781 -3.71 24.38 -3.86
N LEU A 782 -3.86 23.17 -4.38
CA LEU A 782 -4.26 22.89 -5.76
C LEU A 782 -5.73 22.47 -5.79
N THR A 783 -6.48 22.96 -6.77
CA THR A 783 -7.87 22.55 -6.99
C THR A 783 -8.00 21.75 -8.29
N TRP A 784 -8.45 20.51 -8.18
CA TRP A 784 -8.63 19.56 -9.27
C TRP A 784 -10.10 19.39 -9.61
N LYS A 785 -10.46 19.43 -10.89
CA LYS A 785 -11.83 19.22 -11.40
C LYS A 785 -11.77 18.28 -12.60
N ARG A 786 -12.47 17.14 -12.55
CA ARG A 786 -12.58 16.24 -13.71
C ARG A 786 -13.52 16.85 -14.75
N ILE A 787 -13.03 17.05 -15.98
CA ILE A 787 -13.78 17.70 -17.08
C ILE A 787 -14.09 16.73 -18.23
N CYS A 788 -13.43 15.58 -18.30
CA CYS A 788 -13.70 14.51 -19.24
C CYS A 788 -13.33 13.16 -18.62
N SER A 789 -13.99 12.09 -19.05
CA SER A 789 -13.69 10.71 -18.63
C SER A 789 -13.90 9.75 -19.80
N GLY A 790 -13.32 8.55 -19.67
CA GLY A 790 -13.56 7.45 -20.59
C GLY A 790 -12.80 7.50 -21.92
N LEU A 791 -11.77 8.34 -22.06
CA LEU A 791 -10.92 8.36 -23.25
C LEU A 791 -9.99 7.14 -23.35
N PHE A 792 -9.59 6.76 -24.56
CA PHE A 792 -8.77 5.56 -24.76
C PHE A 792 -7.29 5.84 -24.51
N GLN A 793 -6.84 5.62 -23.27
CA GLN A 793 -5.42 5.75 -22.89
C GLN A 793 -4.78 7.04 -23.45
N PRO A 794 -5.25 8.22 -23.03
CA PRO A 794 -4.70 9.48 -23.52
C PRO A 794 -3.26 9.61 -23.04
N LEU A 795 -2.34 9.90 -23.96
CA LEU A 795 -0.90 10.03 -23.69
C LEU A 795 -0.33 11.39 -24.13
N GLY A 796 -1.16 12.26 -24.70
CA GLY A 796 -0.77 13.60 -25.10
C GLY A 796 -1.93 14.57 -24.97
N LEU A 797 -1.62 15.78 -24.55
CA LEU A 797 -2.58 16.86 -24.35
C LEU A 797 -1.96 18.16 -24.84
N LYS A 798 -2.75 18.97 -25.55
CA LYS A 798 -2.38 20.31 -25.99
C LYS A 798 -3.55 21.27 -25.87
N ILE A 799 -3.29 22.48 -25.40
CA ILE A 799 -4.23 23.60 -25.43
C ILE A 799 -3.89 24.47 -26.64
N VAL A 800 -4.84 24.64 -27.55
CA VAL A 800 -4.72 25.49 -28.75
C VAL A 800 -5.92 26.42 -28.78
N ASP A 801 -5.68 27.73 -28.77
CA ASP A 801 -6.72 28.77 -28.74
C ASP A 801 -7.78 28.55 -27.65
N GLY A 802 -7.33 28.10 -26.47
CA GLY A 802 -8.18 27.80 -25.32
C GLY A 802 -8.94 26.46 -25.38
N SER A 803 -8.85 25.73 -26.49
CA SER A 803 -9.46 24.41 -26.66
C SER A 803 -8.49 23.30 -26.28
N ILE A 804 -8.97 22.29 -25.56
CA ILE A 804 -8.18 21.13 -25.15
C ILE A 804 -8.26 20.05 -26.22
N TYR A 805 -7.11 19.69 -26.78
CA TYR A 805 -6.93 18.57 -27.70
C TYR A 805 -6.22 17.44 -26.96
N VAL A 806 -6.77 16.24 -27.03
CA VAL A 806 -6.21 15.05 -26.37
C VAL A 806 -5.94 13.98 -27.42
N THR A 807 -4.74 13.45 -27.45
CA THR A 807 -4.37 12.31 -28.31
C THR A 807 -4.50 11.02 -27.52
N CYS A 808 -5.34 10.12 -28.03
CA CYS A 808 -5.58 8.80 -27.48
C CYS A 808 -4.69 7.76 -28.15
N ARG A 809 -4.68 6.52 -27.64
CA ARG A 809 -3.99 5.41 -28.27
C ARG A 809 -4.62 5.10 -29.63
N ASP A 810 -3.81 5.24 -30.68
CA ASP A 810 -4.21 5.00 -32.08
C ASP A 810 -3.81 3.62 -32.60
#